data_AF-A0AAV6KEU7-F1
#
_entry.id   AF-A0AAV6KEU7-F1
#
_cell.length_a   1.000
_cell.length_b   1.000
_cell.length_c   1.000
_cell.angle_alpha   90.00
_cell.angle_beta   90.00
_cell.angle_gamma   90.00
#
_symmetry.space_group_name_H-M   'P 1'
#
loop_
_entity.id
_entity.type
_entity.pdbx_description
1 polymer ?
#
loop_
_entity_poly.entity_id
_entity_poly.type
_entity_poly.pdbx_seq_one_letter_code
_entity_poly.pdbx_strand_id
1 'polypeptide(L)'
;MGDEGEAFINSRDNKPYSRSVSHAYDELHSFRTWLRWMCVDQSSTPMTWLSWSVFVVFAVAIPCLSHFLLACSSCDATHERPYDGVIQLSLSALATLSFLCLSRFVKKYGLRRFLFFDKLCDESETVRKGYTEQFNRSMKILLIFVLPCFAVESAYKIWWYSSGASQIPFLGNVYVSDAVACIMELCSWLYRTVVFFLVCVLFRLICYLQILRLQDFAQVFEVDSDVESVLREHLRIRRYLRVISHRYRAFILWALIFITISLFASLLMTTRSSAEVTIYKAGELALCSVSLLAGLMILLRSATRITHKAQSVTSLATKWHVCATIESFDTADPETPMAQGQGAVSRLFPASTDGSSDGDDVGDEEDELDNTKLIPAYAYSTISFQKRHALDGDGRLTGNDAIKFFSMSNLPRPDLKQVIIVDISSMKHVHYTHAICGRLVEYFSLQVWAMANSKRQVDFENINPPVMEGLDALLAKKKRSSKTTEPEVNGSSLEQQSPAAHWFTSSNSAKKVSIASVTSIIDGLKKLYIQKLKPLESTYNFNDFVSPPLTNSDFDAKPMVMLLGQYSTGKTTFIKHLLKTGYPGSHIGPEPTTDRFVVVMNGPDERSIPGNTVAVQADMPYSGLTTFGTAFLSKFECSQMPHPLLEHITFVDTPGVLSGEKQRTQRSYDFTGVTSWFAAKCDLILLLFDPHKLDISDEFKRVISSLRGHDDKIRVVLNKADQIDTQQLMRVYGALMWSLGKVLNTPEVMRVYIGSFNDKPVNDAAAGPLGKELFEKEQDNLLADLKDIPKKACDRRINEFVKRARAAKIHAYIISHLKKEMPVMMGKAKAQQRLIDNLEDEFAKVQREHHLPAGDFPNVEHFREVLSGYTIDKFEKLKPKMIQSVDDMLGYDIPNLLKNFRNPYD
;
A
#
# COMPACT_ATOMS: atom_id res chain seq x y z
N MET A 1 -22.98 76.73 -19.81
CA MET A 1 -23.49 75.36 -19.69
C MET A 1 -22.28 74.46 -19.56
N GLY A 2 -21.61 74.38 -18.41
CA GLY A 2 -22.12 74.51 -17.04
C GLY A 2 -22.69 73.15 -16.59
N ASP A 3 -22.27 72.52 -15.50
CA ASP A 3 -21.47 72.96 -14.33
C ASP A 3 -20.45 71.87 -13.91
N GLU A 4 -19.21 72.20 -13.51
CA GLU A 4 -18.68 72.49 -12.14
C GLU A 4 -18.57 71.28 -11.17
N GLY A 5 -17.47 71.20 -10.41
CA GLY A 5 -17.26 70.17 -9.36
C GLY A 5 -15.81 69.81 -9.02
N GLU A 6 -15.07 70.70 -8.35
CA GLU A 6 -13.76 70.45 -7.70
C GLU A 6 -13.86 69.37 -6.58
N ALA A 7 -12.88 68.53 -6.23
CA ALA A 7 -11.45 68.69 -5.88
C ALA A 7 -11.16 69.15 -4.42
N PHE A 8 -10.03 68.67 -3.87
CA PHE A 8 -9.46 68.86 -2.51
C PHE A 8 -10.15 68.11 -1.34
N ILE A 9 -9.50 67.34 -0.42
CA ILE A 9 -8.15 67.27 0.22
C ILE A 9 -8.05 67.98 1.58
N ASN A 10 -7.49 67.26 2.57
CA ASN A 10 -7.08 67.65 3.94
C ASN A 10 -8.23 67.84 4.99
N SER A 11 -8.00 67.68 6.31
CA SER A 11 -6.72 67.64 7.06
C SER A 11 -6.68 66.71 8.29
N ARG A 12 -5.55 66.00 8.44
CA ARG A 12 -4.68 65.86 9.63
C ARG A 12 -5.26 65.72 11.06
N ASP A 13 -4.78 64.70 11.78
CA ASP A 13 -3.97 64.96 12.98
C ASP A 13 -2.87 63.88 13.23
N ASN A 14 -1.87 64.19 14.07
CA ASN A 14 -0.60 63.44 14.21
C ASN A 14 -0.52 62.51 15.44
N LYS A 15 0.00 61.28 15.27
CA LYS A 15 1.32 60.82 15.83
C LYS A 15 1.61 59.33 15.54
N PRO A 16 2.87 58.85 15.64
CA PRO A 16 3.34 57.72 14.85
C PRO A 16 3.42 56.39 15.61
N TYR A 17 3.30 55.29 14.87
CA TYR A 17 4.02 54.05 15.15
C TYR A 17 4.96 53.73 14.00
N SER A 18 6.25 53.61 14.32
CA SER A 18 7.28 53.23 13.36
C SER A 18 7.22 51.73 13.04
N ARG A 19 7.21 51.37 11.75
CA ARG A 19 7.69 50.06 11.30
C ARG A 19 8.68 50.24 10.15
N SER A 20 9.94 50.03 10.52
CA SER A 20 11.14 49.74 9.75
C SER A 20 10.97 49.59 8.23
N VAL A 21 11.39 50.61 7.48
CA VAL A 21 11.69 50.49 6.05
C VAL A 21 12.99 49.72 5.90
N SER A 22 12.91 48.39 5.76
CA SER A 22 14.01 47.60 5.22
C SER A 22 14.08 47.83 3.70
N HIS A 23 15.10 48.53 3.21
CA HIS A 23 15.29 48.73 1.78
C HIS A 23 15.46 47.38 1.07
N ALA A 24 14.58 47.05 0.13
CA ALA A 24 14.59 45.79 -0.63
C ALA A 24 15.81 45.59 -1.56
N TYR A 25 16.81 46.47 -1.47
CA TYR A 25 18.11 46.37 -2.16
C TYR A 25 19.20 45.70 -1.30
N ASP A 26 19.12 45.76 0.04
CA ASP A 26 20.17 45.22 0.92
C ASP A 26 20.19 43.69 0.97
N GLU A 27 19.02 43.05 1.05
CA GLU A 27 18.89 41.58 1.15
C GLU A 27 19.52 40.85 -0.05
N LEU A 28 19.41 41.45 -1.24
CA LEU A 28 19.99 40.93 -2.49
C LEU A 28 21.45 41.36 -2.70
N HIS A 29 21.97 42.32 -1.94
CA HIS A 29 23.35 42.81 -2.09
C HIS A 29 24.36 41.72 -1.71
N SER A 30 24.15 41.07 -0.56
CA SER A 30 24.98 39.94 -0.11
C SER A 30 25.02 38.82 -1.15
N PHE A 31 23.84 38.43 -1.66
CA PHE A 31 23.73 37.36 -2.67
C PHE A 31 24.42 37.70 -3.99
N ARG A 32 24.23 38.93 -4.51
CA ARG A 32 24.89 39.39 -5.75
C ARG A 32 26.40 39.50 -5.57
N THR A 33 26.86 39.99 -4.42
CA THR A 33 28.29 40.05 -4.08
C THR A 33 28.90 38.65 -4.13
N TRP A 34 28.20 37.66 -3.57
CA TRP A 34 28.65 36.27 -3.55
C TRP A 34 28.61 35.59 -4.94
N LEU A 35 27.57 35.81 -5.76
CA LEU A 35 27.54 35.35 -7.16
C LEU A 35 28.64 35.99 -8.03
N ARG A 36 28.98 37.24 -7.74
CA ARG A 36 30.04 37.99 -8.41
C ARG A 36 31.43 37.53 -7.98
N TRP A 37 31.62 37.21 -6.69
CA TRP A 37 32.82 36.54 -6.17
C TRP A 37 33.04 35.18 -6.83
N MET A 38 31.98 34.41 -7.05
CA MET A 38 32.02 33.16 -7.81
C MET A 38 32.16 33.30 -9.33
N CYS A 39 32.07 34.50 -9.90
CA CYS A 39 31.98 34.72 -11.35
C CYS A 39 30.80 33.97 -12.04
N VAL A 40 29.67 33.81 -11.35
CA VAL A 40 28.43 33.21 -11.90
C VAL A 40 27.34 34.25 -12.14
N ASP A 41 27.60 35.52 -11.81
CA ASP A 41 26.68 36.61 -12.14
C ASP A 41 26.59 36.85 -13.66
N GLN A 42 25.36 36.84 -14.18
CA GLN A 42 25.03 37.12 -15.59
C GLN A 42 24.06 38.32 -15.70
N SER A 43 24.10 39.22 -14.71
CA SER A 43 23.27 40.44 -14.64
C SER A 43 23.51 41.44 -15.78
N SER A 44 24.69 41.41 -16.40
CA SER A 44 25.09 42.31 -17.48
C SER A 44 25.84 41.56 -18.58
N THR A 45 25.86 42.12 -19.79
CA THR A 45 26.57 41.55 -20.94
C THR A 45 28.05 41.24 -20.67
N PRO A 46 28.89 42.17 -20.12
CA PRO A 46 30.29 41.87 -19.82
C PRO A 46 30.45 40.81 -18.73
N MET A 47 29.61 40.82 -17.68
CA MET A 47 29.66 39.77 -16.64
C MET A 47 29.22 38.40 -17.19
N THR A 48 28.32 38.37 -18.17
CA THR A 48 27.95 37.14 -18.87
C THR A 48 29.13 36.55 -19.63
N TRP A 49 29.88 37.36 -20.39
CA TRP A 49 31.10 36.92 -21.07
C TRP A 49 32.15 36.41 -20.08
N LEU A 50 32.41 37.17 -19.00
CA LEU A 50 33.32 36.75 -17.94
C LEU A 50 32.90 35.41 -17.31
N SER A 51 31.60 35.26 -17.01
CA SER A 51 31.05 34.06 -16.40
C SER A 51 31.19 32.82 -17.30
N TRP A 52 30.93 32.95 -18.60
CA TRP A 52 31.14 31.86 -19.56
C TRP A 52 32.62 31.51 -19.74
N SER A 53 33.52 32.51 -19.78
CA SER A 53 34.97 32.26 -19.86
C SER A 53 35.49 31.53 -18.61
N VAL A 54 35.13 31.99 -17.42
CA VAL A 54 35.52 31.35 -16.15
C VAL A 54 34.94 29.93 -16.06
N PHE A 55 33.67 29.74 -16.48
CA PHE A 55 33.05 28.42 -16.55
C PHE A 55 33.82 27.47 -17.48
N VAL A 56 34.13 27.88 -18.71
CA VAL A 56 34.87 27.04 -19.66
C VAL A 56 36.26 26.69 -19.13
N VAL A 57 36.97 27.63 -18.50
CA VAL A 57 38.29 27.40 -17.90
C VAL A 57 38.22 26.38 -16.76
N PHE A 58 37.41 26.63 -15.73
CA PHE A 58 37.42 25.82 -14.50
C PHE A 58 36.55 24.55 -14.57
N ALA A 59 35.50 24.51 -15.38
CA ALA A 59 34.63 23.34 -15.50
C ALA A 59 35.04 22.39 -16.64
N VAL A 60 35.78 22.85 -17.65
CA VAL A 60 36.13 22.03 -18.83
C VAL A 60 37.65 22.01 -19.10
N ALA A 61 38.29 23.16 -19.31
CA ALA A 61 39.67 23.20 -19.76
C ALA A 61 40.66 22.64 -18.72
N ILE A 62 40.61 23.11 -17.47
CA ILE A 62 41.50 22.63 -16.40
C ILE A 62 41.28 21.13 -16.11
N PRO A 63 40.05 20.60 -15.98
CA PRO A 63 39.82 19.15 -15.86
C PRO A 63 40.37 18.32 -17.01
N CYS A 64 40.19 18.76 -18.26
CA CYS A 64 40.75 18.05 -19.42
C CYS A 64 42.28 18.13 -19.46
N LEU A 65 42.87 19.29 -19.15
CA LEU A 65 44.33 19.46 -19.11
C LEU A 65 44.95 18.64 -17.98
N SER A 66 44.33 18.61 -16.79
CA SER A 66 44.72 17.72 -15.68
C SER A 66 44.72 16.26 -16.15
N HIS A 67 43.61 15.78 -16.72
CA HIS A 67 43.50 14.40 -17.19
C HIS A 67 44.56 14.02 -18.25
N PHE A 68 44.81 14.88 -19.24
CA PHE A 68 45.73 14.56 -20.34
C PHE A 68 47.20 14.88 -20.07
N LEU A 69 47.53 15.90 -19.27
CA LEU A 69 48.91 16.26 -18.94
C LEU A 69 49.47 15.43 -17.77
N LEU A 70 48.61 14.90 -16.90
CA LEU A 70 48.98 14.03 -15.77
C LEU A 70 48.74 12.54 -16.08
N ALA A 71 48.34 12.20 -17.32
CA ALA A 71 48.27 10.82 -17.82
C ALA A 71 49.68 10.23 -17.99
N CYS A 72 50.28 9.87 -16.87
CA CYS A 72 51.63 9.35 -16.75
C CYS A 72 51.62 7.82 -16.93
N SER A 73 52.32 7.32 -17.95
CA SER A 73 52.48 5.87 -18.20
C SER A 73 53.63 5.22 -17.42
N SER A 74 54.38 6.01 -16.64
CA SER A 74 55.63 5.62 -15.98
C SER A 74 55.72 6.10 -14.52
N CYS A 75 54.58 6.31 -13.86
CA CYS A 75 54.52 6.80 -12.48
C CYS A 75 54.52 5.67 -11.46
N ASP A 76 55.02 5.94 -10.25
CA ASP A 76 55.03 4.99 -9.14
C ASP A 76 53.62 4.48 -8.80
N ALA A 77 53.52 3.26 -8.29
CA ALA A 77 52.24 2.61 -7.95
C ALA A 77 51.41 3.37 -6.90
N THR A 78 52.01 4.31 -6.15
CA THR A 78 51.34 5.22 -5.21
C THR A 78 50.76 6.47 -5.86
N HIS A 79 51.20 6.82 -7.07
CA HIS A 79 50.85 8.03 -7.82
C HIS A 79 50.01 7.73 -9.09
N GLU A 80 49.39 6.55 -9.16
CA GLU A 80 48.44 6.19 -10.22
C GLU A 80 47.06 6.81 -9.95
N ARG A 81 46.41 7.44 -10.94
CA ARG A 81 45.05 8.01 -10.84
C ARG A 81 43.99 7.19 -11.62
N PRO A 82 43.69 5.92 -11.27
CA PRO A 82 42.84 5.04 -12.08
C PRO A 82 41.36 5.46 -12.15
N TYR A 83 40.91 6.35 -11.25
CA TYR A 83 39.52 6.81 -11.18
C TYR A 83 39.30 8.26 -11.65
N ASP A 84 40.35 9.01 -11.97
CA ASP A 84 40.28 10.45 -12.29
C ASP A 84 39.30 10.73 -13.44
N GLY A 85 39.31 9.93 -14.51
CA GLY A 85 38.37 10.10 -15.63
C GLY A 85 36.89 10.07 -15.23
N VAL A 86 36.52 9.27 -14.22
CA VAL A 86 35.14 9.22 -13.69
C VAL A 86 34.84 10.44 -12.81
N ILE A 87 35.82 10.88 -12.02
CA ILE A 87 35.71 12.02 -11.10
C ILE A 87 35.59 13.34 -11.88
N GLN A 88 36.49 13.57 -12.84
CA GLN A 88 36.48 14.78 -13.67
C GLN A 88 35.20 14.86 -14.49
N LEU A 89 34.79 13.76 -15.13
CA LEU A 89 33.60 13.74 -15.98
C LEU A 89 32.31 13.94 -15.18
N SER A 90 32.18 13.35 -13.99
CA SER A 90 30.97 13.50 -13.15
C SER A 90 30.83 14.91 -12.58
N LEU A 91 31.90 15.47 -11.99
CA LEU A 91 31.92 16.84 -11.47
C LEU A 91 31.69 17.86 -12.58
N SER A 92 32.33 17.70 -13.74
CA SER A 92 32.16 18.60 -14.87
C SER A 92 30.78 18.48 -15.53
N ALA A 93 30.20 17.28 -15.64
CA ALA A 93 28.83 17.11 -16.15
C ALA A 93 27.79 17.79 -15.26
N LEU A 94 27.92 17.64 -13.93
CA LEU A 94 26.98 18.24 -12.97
C LEU A 94 27.19 19.75 -12.80
N ALA A 95 28.44 20.24 -12.82
CA ALA A 95 28.71 21.67 -12.88
C ALA A 95 28.16 22.29 -14.18
N THR A 96 28.29 21.61 -15.32
CA THR A 96 27.71 22.05 -16.60
C THR A 96 26.19 22.09 -16.55
N LEU A 97 25.55 21.04 -16.04
CA LEU A 97 24.10 20.99 -15.87
C LEU A 97 23.61 22.14 -14.97
N SER A 98 24.28 22.39 -13.86
CA SER A 98 23.98 23.47 -12.91
C SER A 98 24.20 24.86 -13.50
N PHE A 99 25.33 25.09 -14.18
CA PHE A 99 25.63 26.37 -14.84
C PHE A 99 24.63 26.68 -15.97
N LEU A 100 24.31 25.71 -16.82
CA LEU A 100 23.29 25.87 -17.87
C LEU A 100 21.89 26.11 -17.28
N CYS A 101 21.56 25.47 -16.16
CA CYS A 101 20.32 25.68 -15.43
C CYS A 101 20.23 27.14 -14.93
N LEU A 102 21.25 27.60 -14.21
CA LEU A 102 21.33 28.94 -13.65
C LEU A 102 21.39 30.03 -14.73
N SER A 103 22.19 29.84 -15.78
CA SER A 103 22.27 30.76 -16.93
C SER A 103 20.92 30.91 -17.65
N ARG A 104 20.21 29.79 -17.90
CA ARG A 104 18.85 29.83 -18.46
C ARG A 104 17.88 30.59 -17.55
N PHE A 105 17.98 30.44 -16.23
CA PHE A 105 17.13 31.15 -15.29
C PHE A 105 17.43 32.66 -15.22
N VAL A 106 18.70 33.04 -15.10
CA VAL A 106 19.11 34.46 -15.06
C VAL A 106 18.74 35.15 -16.38
N LYS A 107 19.01 34.54 -17.54
CA LYS A 107 18.66 35.10 -18.84
C LYS A 107 17.15 35.17 -19.12
N LYS A 108 16.36 34.20 -18.65
CA LYS A 108 14.91 34.13 -18.94
C LYS A 108 14.04 34.92 -17.95
N TYR A 109 14.47 35.04 -16.70
CA TYR A 109 13.66 35.65 -15.63
C TYR A 109 14.35 36.84 -14.96
N GLY A 110 15.68 36.87 -14.90
CA GLY A 110 16.42 37.77 -14.03
C GLY A 110 16.41 37.30 -12.58
N LEU A 111 17.48 37.61 -11.83
CA LEU A 111 17.75 37.04 -10.51
C LEU A 111 16.61 37.29 -9.49
N ARG A 112 16.03 38.49 -9.51
CA ARG A 112 14.96 38.92 -8.58
C ARG A 112 13.63 38.19 -8.82
N ARG A 113 13.22 38.01 -10.10
CA ARG A 113 12.00 37.27 -10.48
C ARG A 113 12.18 35.76 -10.35
N PHE A 114 13.41 35.28 -10.49
CA PHE A 114 13.77 33.88 -10.32
C PHE A 114 13.59 33.45 -8.85
N LEU A 115 14.15 34.21 -7.91
CA LEU A 115 14.01 34.03 -6.46
C LEU A 115 12.70 34.59 -5.88
N PHE A 116 11.75 35.02 -6.74
CA PHE A 116 10.45 35.60 -6.36
C PHE A 116 10.49 36.85 -5.46
N PHE A 117 11.66 37.46 -5.21
CA PHE A 117 11.84 38.71 -4.46
C PHE A 117 11.01 39.89 -5.02
N ASP A 118 10.71 39.92 -6.32
CA ASP A 118 9.83 40.95 -6.91
C ASP A 118 8.39 40.89 -6.36
N LYS A 119 7.95 39.72 -5.88
CA LYS A 119 6.61 39.49 -5.34
C LYS A 119 6.57 39.41 -3.82
N LEU A 120 7.73 39.29 -3.17
CA LEU A 120 7.83 39.21 -1.71
C LEU A 120 7.34 40.51 -1.02
N CYS A 121 7.30 41.62 -1.75
CA CYS A 121 6.72 42.88 -1.29
C CYS A 121 5.17 42.85 -1.20
N ASP A 122 4.52 41.93 -1.91
CA ASP A 122 3.05 41.76 -1.95
C ASP A 122 2.56 40.72 -0.91
N GLU A 123 3.48 40.18 -0.11
CA GLU A 123 3.25 39.07 0.83
C GLU A 123 3.39 39.57 2.28
N SER A 124 3.00 38.75 3.25
CA SER A 124 2.98 39.12 4.68
C SER A 124 4.36 39.47 5.25
N GLU A 125 4.37 40.27 6.33
CA GLU A 125 5.61 40.58 7.05
C GLU A 125 6.26 39.33 7.68
N THR A 126 5.48 38.30 8.00
CA THR A 126 5.93 36.99 8.51
C THR A 126 6.67 36.21 7.42
N VAL A 127 6.08 36.05 6.23
CA VAL A 127 6.73 35.39 5.09
C VAL A 127 8.01 36.10 4.69
N ARG A 128 8.00 37.44 4.65
CA ARG A 128 9.18 38.25 4.31
C ARG A 128 10.33 38.01 5.29
N LYS A 129 10.10 38.13 6.61
CA LYS A 129 11.13 37.90 7.63
C LYS A 129 11.66 36.47 7.60
N GLY A 130 10.77 35.48 7.61
CA GLY A 130 11.16 34.06 7.59
C GLY A 130 11.91 33.66 6.33
N TYR A 131 11.64 34.31 5.19
CA TYR A 131 12.40 34.08 3.95
C TYR A 131 13.81 34.69 4.01
N THR A 132 13.97 35.92 4.52
CA THR A 132 15.30 36.56 4.65
C THR A 132 16.17 35.84 5.67
N GLU A 133 15.59 35.33 6.75
CA GLU A 133 16.28 34.50 7.73
C GLU A 133 16.74 33.16 7.12
N GLN A 134 15.82 32.44 6.45
CA GLN A 134 16.18 31.17 5.81
C GLN A 134 17.11 31.36 4.61
N PHE A 135 17.09 32.52 3.94
CA PHE A 135 18.08 32.88 2.92
C PHE A 135 19.50 32.86 3.52
N ASN A 136 19.69 33.54 4.66
CA ASN A 136 20.97 33.57 5.36
C ASN A 136 21.36 32.18 5.90
N ARG A 137 20.43 31.41 6.48
CA ARG A 137 20.68 30.01 6.92
C ARG A 137 21.09 29.11 5.75
N SER A 138 20.41 29.22 4.61
CA SER A 138 20.69 28.45 3.40
C SER A 138 22.06 28.76 2.79
N MET A 139 22.50 30.03 2.84
CA MET A 139 23.85 30.41 2.43
C MET A 139 24.93 29.92 3.41
N LYS A 140 24.67 29.85 4.72
CA LYS A 140 25.56 29.21 5.70
C LYS A 140 25.71 27.70 5.44
N ILE A 141 24.61 27.00 5.13
CA ILE A 141 24.62 25.56 4.80
C ILE A 141 25.58 25.25 3.65
N LEU A 142 25.66 26.13 2.63
CA LEU A 142 26.59 25.96 1.52
C LEU A 142 28.05 25.97 1.99
N LEU A 143 28.42 26.84 2.94
CA LEU A 143 29.76 26.87 3.52
C LEU A 143 30.03 25.63 4.38
N ILE A 144 29.04 25.17 5.16
CA ILE A 144 29.15 23.98 6.01
C ILE A 144 29.44 22.71 5.20
N PHE A 145 28.86 22.55 4.00
CA PHE A 145 29.17 21.40 3.14
C PHE A 145 30.45 21.57 2.32
N VAL A 146 30.72 22.77 1.79
CA VAL A 146 31.86 23.00 0.90
C VAL A 146 33.18 23.06 1.66
N LEU A 147 33.25 23.74 2.81
CA LEU A 147 34.53 23.98 3.50
C LEU A 147 35.21 22.69 3.99
N PRO A 148 34.54 21.71 4.63
CA PRO A 148 35.18 20.46 5.03
C PRO A 148 35.64 19.64 3.83
N CYS A 149 34.80 19.53 2.78
CA CYS A 149 35.17 18.80 1.58
C CYS A 149 36.37 19.45 0.86
N PHE A 150 36.41 20.78 0.79
CA PHE A 150 37.54 21.53 0.24
C PHE A 150 38.81 21.37 1.09
N ALA A 151 38.70 21.31 2.42
CA ALA A 151 39.84 21.10 3.30
C ALA A 151 40.47 19.71 3.11
N VAL A 152 39.64 18.65 2.99
CA VAL A 152 40.13 17.30 2.74
C VAL A 152 40.69 17.14 1.32
N GLU A 153 40.04 17.71 0.30
CA GLU A 153 40.56 17.77 -1.08
C GLU A 153 41.90 18.52 -1.13
N SER A 154 42.01 19.66 -0.42
CA SER A 154 43.26 20.42 -0.32
C SER A 154 44.37 19.62 0.34
N ALA A 155 44.09 18.94 1.45
CA ALA A 155 45.06 18.07 2.11
C ALA A 155 45.52 16.92 1.18
N TYR A 156 44.60 16.30 0.45
CA TYR A 156 44.91 15.24 -0.52
C TYR A 156 45.78 15.75 -1.68
N LYS A 157 45.38 16.86 -2.33
CA LYS A 157 46.12 17.43 -3.47
C LYS A 157 47.50 17.94 -3.05
N ILE A 158 47.60 18.62 -1.90
CA ILE A 158 48.90 19.08 -1.37
C ILE A 158 49.80 17.89 -1.05
N TRP A 159 49.28 16.82 -0.43
CA TRP A 159 50.03 15.58 -0.20
C TRP A 159 50.52 14.95 -1.52
N TRP A 160 49.65 14.88 -2.53
CA TRP A 160 49.96 14.33 -3.85
C TRP A 160 51.08 15.10 -4.56
N TYR A 161 50.94 16.41 -4.70
CA TYR A 161 51.93 17.25 -5.39
C TYR A 161 53.24 17.40 -4.60
N SER A 162 53.21 17.36 -3.27
CA SER A 162 54.44 17.37 -2.45
C SER A 162 55.19 16.02 -2.44
N SER A 163 54.49 14.90 -2.65
CA SER A 163 55.09 13.56 -2.71
C SER A 163 55.67 13.20 -4.08
N GLY A 164 55.14 13.78 -5.17
CA GLY A 164 55.50 13.48 -6.56
C GLY A 164 56.36 14.53 -7.29
N ALA A 165 57.03 15.43 -6.56
CA ALA A 165 57.58 16.72 -7.04
C ALA A 165 58.78 16.67 -8.03
N SER A 166 58.74 15.83 -9.07
CA SER A 166 59.86 15.63 -10.01
C SER A 166 59.49 15.46 -11.49
N GLN A 167 58.21 15.50 -11.89
CA GLN A 167 57.80 15.06 -13.24
C GLN A 167 57.04 16.08 -14.13
N ILE A 168 56.81 17.34 -13.70
CA ILE A 168 55.99 18.31 -14.48
C ILE A 168 56.72 19.65 -14.71
N PRO A 169 57.60 19.78 -15.73
CA PRO A 169 58.34 21.02 -16.00
C PRO A 169 57.62 21.96 -16.98
N PHE A 170 56.55 22.66 -16.56
CA PHE A 170 55.81 23.60 -17.43
C PHE A 170 56.34 25.06 -17.37
N LEU A 171 56.92 25.47 -16.24
CA LEU A 171 57.30 26.88 -15.95
C LEU A 171 58.79 27.09 -15.62
N GLY A 172 59.67 26.15 -16.00
CA GLY A 172 61.12 26.24 -15.79
C GLY A 172 61.62 26.01 -14.35
N ASN A 173 60.73 26.08 -13.35
CA ASN A 173 60.99 25.63 -11.97
C ASN A 173 59.90 24.64 -11.55
N VAL A 174 60.31 23.42 -11.17
CA VAL A 174 59.42 22.29 -10.85
C VAL A 174 58.46 22.64 -9.70
N TYR A 175 58.98 23.17 -8.59
CA TYR A 175 58.17 23.55 -7.43
C TYR A 175 57.11 24.62 -7.75
N VAL A 176 57.42 25.56 -8.65
CA VAL A 176 56.48 26.60 -9.09
C VAL A 176 55.41 26.00 -10.02
N SER A 177 55.83 25.09 -10.90
CA SER A 177 54.94 24.34 -11.80
C SER A 177 53.91 23.51 -11.03
N ASP A 178 54.36 22.71 -10.05
CA ASP A 178 53.51 21.85 -9.24
C ASP A 178 52.58 22.66 -8.32
N ALA A 179 53.07 23.75 -7.72
CA ALA A 179 52.23 24.64 -6.91
C ALA A 179 51.12 25.31 -7.75
N VAL A 180 51.44 25.78 -8.96
CA VAL A 180 50.46 26.38 -9.87
C VAL A 180 49.44 25.34 -10.37
N ALA A 181 49.88 24.11 -10.70
CA ALA A 181 48.99 23.02 -11.07
C ALA A 181 48.03 22.63 -9.94
N CYS A 182 48.55 22.47 -8.71
CA CYS A 182 47.75 22.18 -7.52
C CYS A 182 46.70 23.27 -7.24
N ILE A 183 47.08 24.55 -7.32
CA ILE A 183 46.15 25.68 -7.13
C ILE A 183 45.08 25.67 -8.22
N MET A 184 45.42 25.42 -9.49
CA MET A 184 44.43 25.35 -10.57
C MET A 184 43.46 24.17 -10.42
N GLU A 185 43.94 22.98 -10.03
CA GLU A 185 43.07 21.82 -9.75
C GLU A 185 42.11 22.14 -8.58
N LEU A 186 42.61 22.71 -7.48
CA LEU A 186 41.79 23.05 -6.31
C LEU A 186 40.76 24.15 -6.63
N CYS A 187 41.13 25.18 -7.38
CA CYS A 187 40.18 26.20 -7.86
C CYS A 187 39.13 25.60 -8.82
N SER A 188 39.52 24.67 -9.69
CA SER A 188 38.59 23.96 -10.58
C SER A 188 37.61 23.06 -9.83
N TRP A 189 38.09 22.30 -8.84
CA TRP A 189 37.26 21.49 -7.97
C TRP A 189 36.29 22.37 -7.18
N LEU A 190 36.80 23.42 -6.52
CA LEU A 190 35.98 24.33 -5.71
C LEU A 190 34.90 25.01 -6.55
N TYR A 191 35.25 25.52 -7.74
CA TYR A 191 34.29 26.13 -8.65
C TYR A 191 33.17 25.16 -9.04
N ARG A 192 33.51 23.94 -9.49
CA ARG A 192 32.53 22.92 -9.91
C ARG A 192 31.60 22.53 -8.75
N THR A 193 32.16 22.27 -7.58
CA THR A 193 31.42 21.87 -6.37
C THR A 193 30.48 22.99 -5.90
N VAL A 194 30.96 24.24 -5.79
CA VAL A 194 30.11 25.35 -5.34
C VAL A 194 29.02 25.68 -6.37
N VAL A 195 29.30 25.62 -7.68
CA VAL A 195 28.27 25.82 -8.72
C VAL A 195 27.16 24.76 -8.64
N PHE A 196 27.50 23.50 -8.34
CA PHE A 196 26.51 22.44 -8.16
C PHE A 196 25.67 22.65 -6.89
N PHE A 197 26.31 22.83 -5.73
CA PHE A 197 25.59 23.03 -4.47
C PHE A 197 24.77 24.33 -4.46
N LEU A 198 25.22 25.39 -5.14
CA LEU A 198 24.45 26.62 -5.32
C LEU A 198 23.07 26.36 -5.92
N VAL A 199 22.96 25.59 -7.01
CA VAL A 199 21.66 25.29 -7.63
C VAL A 199 20.79 24.44 -6.70
N CYS A 200 21.40 23.54 -5.92
CA CYS A 200 20.68 22.74 -4.91
C CYS A 200 20.14 23.60 -3.76
N VAL A 201 20.93 24.55 -3.27
CA VAL A 201 20.55 25.51 -2.21
C VAL A 201 19.49 26.50 -2.72
N LEU A 202 19.58 26.98 -3.96
CA LEU A 202 18.55 27.81 -4.58
C LEU A 202 17.22 27.06 -4.75
N PHE A 203 17.27 25.76 -5.06
CA PHE A 203 16.07 24.91 -5.08
C PHE A 203 15.46 24.75 -3.67
N ARG A 204 16.28 24.45 -2.64
CA ARG A 204 15.85 24.38 -1.23
C ARG A 204 15.17 25.67 -0.78
N LEU A 205 15.79 26.82 -1.06
CA LEU A 205 15.28 28.16 -0.74
C LEU A 205 13.93 28.45 -1.39
N ILE A 206 13.80 28.19 -2.70
CA ILE A 206 12.53 28.40 -3.42
C ILE A 206 11.43 27.46 -2.90
N CYS A 207 11.77 26.22 -2.54
CA CYS A 207 10.82 25.29 -1.92
C CYS A 207 10.36 25.79 -0.54
N TYR A 208 11.28 26.30 0.28
CA TYR A 208 10.96 26.86 1.59
C TYR A 208 10.02 28.07 1.51
N LEU A 209 10.23 28.98 0.54
CA LEU A 209 9.30 30.09 0.31
C LEU A 209 7.87 29.61 0.01
N GLN A 210 7.71 28.47 -0.68
CA GLN A 210 6.37 27.93 -0.90
C GLN A 210 5.80 27.24 0.35
N ILE A 211 6.64 26.71 1.24
CA ILE A 211 6.19 26.18 2.54
C ILE A 211 5.65 27.32 3.41
N LEU A 212 6.37 28.45 3.52
CA LEU A 212 5.87 29.64 4.24
C LEU A 212 4.53 30.11 3.68
N ARG A 213 4.40 30.22 2.35
CA ARG A 213 3.13 30.58 1.69
C ARG A 213 2.00 29.60 1.93
N LEU A 214 2.30 28.30 2.02
CA LEU A 214 1.32 27.27 2.36
C LEU A 214 0.89 27.35 3.83
N GLN A 215 1.77 27.83 4.72
CA GLN A 215 1.45 28.08 6.14
C GLN A 215 0.60 29.34 6.31
N ASP A 216 0.93 30.45 5.64
CA ASP A 216 0.11 31.66 5.65
C ASP A 216 -1.27 31.42 5.02
N PHE A 217 -1.35 30.66 3.92
CA PHE A 217 -2.64 30.23 3.35
C PHE A 217 -3.46 29.36 4.31
N ALA A 218 -2.82 28.60 5.20
CA ALA A 218 -3.54 27.86 6.24
C ALA A 218 -4.21 28.80 7.27
N GLN A 219 -3.62 29.97 7.55
CA GLN A 219 -4.19 31.00 8.43
C GLN A 219 -5.35 31.77 7.79
N VAL A 220 -5.40 31.88 6.46
CA VAL A 220 -6.52 32.53 5.74
C VAL A 220 -7.87 31.82 6.01
N PHE A 221 -7.85 30.51 6.30
CA PHE A 221 -9.04 29.76 6.70
C PHE A 221 -9.57 30.10 8.11
N GLU A 222 -8.85 30.90 8.92
CA GLU A 222 -9.23 31.24 10.30
C GLU A 222 -9.89 32.64 10.45
N VAL A 223 -9.82 33.51 9.43
CA VAL A 223 -10.10 34.96 9.59
C VAL A 223 -11.02 35.51 8.48
N ASP A 224 -12.23 34.95 8.36
CA ASP A 224 -13.30 35.38 7.45
C ASP A 224 -12.90 35.55 5.97
N SER A 225 -13.18 34.54 5.12
CA SER A 225 -12.95 34.68 3.67
C SER A 225 -14.00 34.00 2.80
N ASP A 226 -14.64 34.85 1.97
CA ASP A 226 -15.47 34.48 0.82
C ASP A 226 -14.80 33.38 -0.03
N VAL A 227 -15.59 32.38 -0.43
CA VAL A 227 -15.16 31.22 -1.25
C VAL A 227 -14.40 31.67 -2.50
N GLU A 228 -14.76 32.80 -3.12
CA GLU A 228 -14.05 33.31 -4.28
C GLU A 228 -12.59 33.70 -3.94
N SER A 229 -12.37 34.30 -2.78
CA SER A 229 -11.03 34.74 -2.33
C SER A 229 -10.13 33.55 -2.00
N VAL A 230 -10.65 32.54 -1.29
CA VAL A 230 -9.93 31.29 -0.98
C VAL A 230 -9.57 30.53 -2.26
N LEU A 231 -10.50 30.42 -3.21
CA LEU A 231 -10.25 29.76 -4.50
C LEU A 231 -9.21 30.52 -5.34
N ARG A 232 -9.28 31.86 -5.36
CA ARG A 232 -8.33 32.72 -6.07
C ARG A 232 -6.91 32.56 -5.53
N GLU A 233 -6.75 32.42 -4.21
CA GLU A 233 -5.44 32.20 -3.57
C GLU A 233 -4.93 30.77 -3.77
N HIS A 234 -5.78 29.76 -3.65
CA HIS A 234 -5.45 28.37 -3.99
C HIS A 234 -4.93 28.22 -5.44
N LEU A 235 -5.64 28.82 -6.40
CA LEU A 235 -5.22 28.84 -7.81
C LEU A 235 -3.89 29.59 -8.02
N ARG A 236 -3.61 30.63 -7.22
CA ARG A 236 -2.35 31.37 -7.23
C ARG A 236 -1.18 30.50 -6.76
N ILE A 237 -1.32 29.82 -5.62
CA ILE A 237 -0.31 28.90 -5.06
C ILE A 237 -0.03 27.75 -6.04
N ARG A 238 -1.09 27.13 -6.57
CA ARG A 238 -1.00 26.05 -7.57
C ARG A 238 -0.27 26.49 -8.84
N ARG A 239 -0.47 27.73 -9.29
CA ARG A 239 0.27 28.33 -10.42
C ARG A 239 1.77 28.48 -10.09
N TYR A 240 2.12 28.92 -8.88
CA TYR A 240 3.53 29.02 -8.46
C TYR A 240 4.22 27.64 -8.36
N LEU A 241 3.59 26.65 -7.72
CA LEU A 241 4.12 25.29 -7.63
C LEU A 241 4.35 24.68 -9.02
N ARG A 242 3.40 24.83 -9.95
CA ARG A 242 3.55 24.37 -11.34
C ARG A 242 4.72 25.07 -12.06
N VAL A 243 4.89 26.38 -11.87
CA VAL A 243 6.00 27.15 -12.46
C VAL A 243 7.36 26.73 -11.89
N ILE A 244 7.46 26.50 -10.59
CA ILE A 244 8.69 26.04 -9.93
C ILE A 244 9.05 24.62 -10.38
N SER A 245 8.08 23.70 -10.37
CA SER A 245 8.25 22.33 -10.89
C SER A 245 8.71 22.35 -12.34
N HIS A 246 8.06 23.11 -13.23
CA HIS A 246 8.48 23.20 -14.62
C HIS A 246 9.90 23.79 -14.80
N ARG A 247 10.32 24.76 -13.97
CA ARG A 247 11.67 25.32 -14.02
C ARG A 247 12.73 24.25 -13.69
N TYR A 248 12.53 23.48 -12.63
CA TYR A 248 13.55 22.56 -12.10
C TYR A 248 13.43 21.10 -12.54
N ARG A 249 12.29 20.65 -13.11
CA ARG A 249 12.06 19.24 -13.49
C ARG A 249 13.17 18.66 -14.37
N ALA A 250 13.62 19.41 -15.38
CA ALA A 250 14.70 18.97 -16.24
C ALA A 250 16.03 18.83 -15.48
N PHE A 251 16.35 19.80 -14.61
CA PHE A 251 17.56 19.77 -13.79
C PHE A 251 17.57 18.57 -12.82
N ILE A 252 16.47 18.35 -12.08
CA ILE A 252 16.37 17.26 -11.11
C ILE A 252 16.49 15.89 -11.79
N LEU A 253 15.82 15.70 -12.95
CA LEU A 253 15.90 14.44 -13.71
C LEU A 253 17.31 14.17 -14.23
N TRP A 254 17.97 15.15 -14.87
CA TRP A 254 19.33 14.98 -15.38
C TRP A 254 20.36 14.83 -14.26
N ALA A 255 20.20 15.53 -13.14
CA ALA A 255 21.08 15.39 -11.98
C ALA A 255 20.97 13.99 -11.37
N LEU A 256 19.75 13.48 -11.19
CA LEU A 256 19.53 12.11 -10.70
C LEU A 256 20.13 11.06 -11.65
N ILE A 257 19.98 11.23 -12.97
CA ILE A 257 20.58 10.35 -13.97
C ILE A 257 22.12 10.38 -13.89
N PHE A 258 22.75 11.57 -13.93
CA PHE A 258 24.21 11.67 -13.90
C PHE A 258 24.81 11.20 -12.58
N ILE A 259 24.20 11.49 -11.43
CA ILE A 259 24.66 11.00 -10.12
C ILE A 259 24.52 9.48 -10.04
N THR A 260 23.41 8.90 -10.52
CA THR A 260 23.23 7.44 -10.53
C THR A 260 24.26 6.75 -11.44
N ILE A 261 24.50 7.27 -12.64
CA ILE A 261 25.52 6.74 -13.57
C ILE A 261 26.91 6.86 -12.97
N SER A 262 27.23 8.00 -12.33
CA SER A 262 28.53 8.21 -11.68
C SER A 262 28.75 7.24 -10.52
N LEU A 263 27.78 7.09 -9.61
CA LEU A 263 27.89 6.17 -8.47
C LEU A 263 27.98 4.71 -8.94
N PHE A 264 27.25 4.33 -9.99
CA PHE A 264 27.35 3.00 -10.60
C PHE A 264 28.72 2.76 -11.26
N ALA A 265 29.28 3.77 -11.95
CA ALA A 265 30.63 3.69 -12.51
C ALA A 265 31.70 3.57 -11.41
N SER A 266 31.59 4.36 -10.34
CA SER A 266 32.46 4.26 -9.14
C SER A 266 32.41 2.86 -8.53
N LEU A 267 31.21 2.28 -8.37
CA LEU A 267 31.01 0.93 -7.86
C LEU A 267 31.63 -0.13 -8.79
N LEU A 268 31.39 -0.04 -10.10
CA LEU A 268 31.90 -1.01 -11.07
C LEU A 268 33.43 -0.97 -11.16
N MET A 269 34.05 0.21 -11.06
CA MET A 269 35.50 0.36 -11.08
C MET A 269 36.17 -0.13 -9.80
N THR A 270 35.54 0.06 -8.63
CA THR A 270 36.08 -0.37 -7.32
C THR A 270 35.83 -1.86 -7.01
N THR A 271 34.92 -2.53 -7.72
CA THR A 271 34.58 -3.97 -7.50
C THR A 271 35.25 -4.94 -8.49
N ARG A 272 36.09 -4.45 -9.40
CA ARG A 272 36.88 -5.33 -10.30
C ARG A 272 37.91 -6.11 -9.51
N SER A 273 38.14 -7.38 -9.88
CA SER A 273 39.10 -8.28 -9.23
C SER A 273 40.57 -7.85 -9.31
N SER A 274 40.87 -6.81 -10.12
CA SER A 274 42.19 -6.20 -10.26
C SER A 274 42.27 -4.79 -9.65
N ALA A 275 41.27 -4.36 -8.86
CA ALA A 275 41.20 -3.02 -8.29
C ALA A 275 41.89 -2.93 -6.92
N GLU A 276 43.04 -2.25 -6.86
CA GLU A 276 43.68 -1.88 -5.60
C GLU A 276 42.98 -0.65 -4.98
N VAL A 277 42.02 -0.89 -4.10
CA VAL A 277 41.27 0.18 -3.42
C VAL A 277 41.99 0.63 -2.15
N THR A 278 43.08 1.40 -2.31
CA THR A 278 43.75 2.08 -1.19
C THR A 278 43.21 3.50 -1.01
N ILE A 279 43.30 4.05 0.20
CA ILE A 279 42.88 5.45 0.49
C ILE A 279 43.61 6.44 -0.42
N TYR A 280 44.87 6.15 -0.77
CA TYR A 280 45.72 6.95 -1.66
C TYR A 280 45.31 6.90 -3.15
N LYS A 281 44.57 5.87 -3.59
CA LYS A 281 44.03 5.79 -4.97
C LYS A 281 42.56 6.21 -5.03
N ALA A 282 41.78 5.93 -3.99
CA ALA A 282 40.32 6.09 -3.98
C ALA A 282 39.80 7.32 -3.19
N GLY A 283 40.67 8.11 -2.55
CA GLY A 283 40.27 9.27 -1.72
C GLY A 283 39.45 10.31 -2.48
N GLU A 284 39.92 10.79 -3.63
CA GLU A 284 39.16 11.74 -4.48
C GLU A 284 37.82 11.14 -4.97
N LEU A 285 37.77 9.82 -5.24
CA LEU A 285 36.55 9.14 -5.66
C LEU A 285 35.48 9.12 -4.55
N ALA A 286 35.91 8.91 -3.30
CA ALA A 286 35.05 8.96 -2.13
C ALA A 286 34.54 10.39 -1.87
N LEU A 287 35.43 11.40 -1.90
CA LEU A 287 35.06 12.81 -1.72
C LEU A 287 34.08 13.31 -2.80
N CYS A 288 34.32 12.92 -4.06
CA CYS A 288 33.39 13.16 -5.16
C CYS A 288 32.03 12.52 -4.87
N SER A 289 32.00 11.22 -4.57
CA SER A 289 30.75 10.47 -4.33
C SER A 289 29.93 11.03 -3.16
N VAL A 290 30.59 11.41 -2.06
CA VAL A 290 29.96 12.10 -0.91
C VAL A 290 29.36 13.45 -1.32
N SER A 291 30.11 14.25 -2.08
CA SER A 291 29.65 15.57 -2.55
C SER A 291 28.42 15.45 -3.46
N LEU A 292 28.41 14.46 -4.36
CA LEU A 292 27.27 14.19 -5.25
C LEU A 292 26.04 13.73 -4.47
N LEU A 293 26.23 12.80 -3.51
CA LEU A 293 25.14 12.28 -2.69
C LEU A 293 24.53 13.35 -1.77
N ALA A 294 25.35 14.20 -1.16
CA ALA A 294 24.89 15.31 -0.34
C ALA A 294 24.02 16.31 -1.14
N GLY A 295 24.44 16.66 -2.36
CA GLY A 295 23.62 17.48 -3.26
C GLY A 295 22.30 16.82 -3.65
N LEU A 296 22.31 15.53 -3.98
CA LEU A 296 21.09 14.75 -4.26
C LEU A 296 20.13 14.72 -3.07
N MET A 297 20.65 14.51 -1.86
CA MET A 297 19.85 14.50 -0.63
C MET A 297 19.21 15.86 -0.34
N ILE A 298 19.90 16.97 -0.58
CA ILE A 298 19.33 18.33 -0.48
C ILE A 298 18.16 18.51 -1.46
N LEU A 299 18.30 18.05 -2.70
CA LEU A 299 17.23 18.12 -3.71
C LEU A 299 16.02 17.25 -3.33
N LEU A 300 16.25 16.00 -2.92
CA LEU A 300 15.17 15.06 -2.57
C LEU A 300 14.45 15.46 -1.27
N ARG A 301 15.16 15.81 -0.19
CA ARG A 301 14.54 16.26 1.09
C ARG A 301 13.67 17.50 0.86
N SER A 302 14.13 18.45 0.03
CA SER A 302 13.36 19.64 -0.33
C SER A 302 12.07 19.32 -1.11
N ALA A 303 12.15 18.41 -2.09
CA ALA A 303 11.00 17.97 -2.89
C ALA A 303 9.96 17.16 -2.08
N THR A 304 10.42 16.33 -1.14
CA THR A 304 9.53 15.57 -0.24
C THR A 304 8.81 16.49 0.75
N ARG A 305 9.52 17.46 1.37
CA ARG A 305 8.94 18.38 2.38
C ARG A 305 7.82 19.24 1.81
N ILE A 306 8.00 19.78 0.59
CA ILE A 306 6.96 20.58 -0.08
C ILE A 306 5.74 19.72 -0.49
N THR A 307 5.94 18.47 -0.91
CA THR A 307 4.85 17.52 -1.20
C THR A 307 4.07 17.19 0.07
N HIS A 308 4.75 17.00 1.20
CA HIS A 308 4.13 16.72 2.50
C HIS A 308 3.24 17.88 2.99
N LYS A 309 3.78 19.11 3.02
CA LYS A 309 3.02 20.28 3.48
C LYS A 309 1.89 20.64 2.50
N ALA A 310 2.05 20.41 1.19
CA ALA A 310 0.95 20.56 0.22
C ALA A 310 -0.22 19.60 0.50
N GLN A 311 0.06 18.31 0.80
CA GLN A 311 -0.98 17.35 1.20
C GLN A 311 -1.68 17.75 2.50
N SER A 312 -0.95 18.29 3.47
CA SER A 312 -1.52 18.83 4.71
C SER A 312 -2.50 19.98 4.45
N VAL A 313 -2.16 20.90 3.54
CA VAL A 313 -3.05 22.00 3.13
C VAL A 313 -4.27 21.49 2.36
N THR A 314 -4.14 20.49 1.48
CA THR A 314 -5.31 19.85 0.83
C THR A 314 -6.24 19.21 1.85
N SER A 315 -5.69 18.56 2.89
CA SER A 315 -6.46 18.02 4.01
C SER A 315 -7.19 19.11 4.80
N LEU A 316 -6.52 20.22 5.11
CA LEU A 316 -7.13 21.37 5.79
C LEU A 316 -8.24 22.04 4.97
N ALA A 317 -7.98 22.31 3.69
CA ALA A 317 -8.96 22.89 2.77
C ALA A 317 -10.20 21.99 2.59
N THR A 318 -10.00 20.66 2.58
CA THR A 318 -11.12 19.71 2.55
C THR A 318 -11.92 19.73 3.86
N LYS A 319 -11.25 19.78 5.02
CA LYS A 319 -11.91 19.92 6.33
C LYS A 319 -12.71 21.22 6.42
N TRP A 320 -12.15 22.33 5.97
CA TRP A 320 -12.85 23.62 5.89
C TRP A 320 -14.06 23.54 4.96
N HIS A 321 -13.91 22.96 3.76
CA HIS A 321 -15.03 22.78 2.82
C HIS A 321 -16.13 21.87 3.40
N VAL A 322 -15.77 20.82 4.14
CA VAL A 322 -16.73 19.98 4.89
C VAL A 322 -17.49 20.83 5.92
N CYS A 323 -16.79 21.62 6.75
CA CYS A 323 -17.44 22.49 7.74
C CYS A 323 -18.36 23.54 7.09
N ALA A 324 -17.87 24.29 6.11
CA ALA A 324 -18.63 25.33 5.42
C ALA A 324 -19.85 24.77 4.66
N THR A 325 -19.73 23.56 4.07
CA THR A 325 -20.89 22.91 3.43
C THR A 325 -21.91 22.47 4.47
N ILE A 326 -21.50 22.00 5.64
CA ILE A 326 -22.41 21.59 6.72
C ILE A 326 -23.12 22.81 7.34
N GLU A 327 -22.40 23.90 7.63
CA GLU A 327 -22.99 25.13 8.18
C GLU A 327 -23.95 25.82 7.18
N SER A 328 -23.77 25.62 5.86
CA SER A 328 -24.72 26.12 4.86
C SER A 328 -26.11 25.48 4.89
N PHE A 329 -26.30 24.37 5.63
CA PHE A 329 -27.62 23.75 5.84
C PHE A 329 -28.30 24.17 7.15
N ASP A 330 -27.60 24.83 8.07
CA ASP A 330 -28.17 25.32 9.35
C ASP A 330 -28.74 26.75 9.25
N THR A 331 -28.53 27.47 8.14
CA THR A 331 -28.92 28.88 7.95
C THR A 331 -30.24 29.11 7.20
N ALA A 332 -31.13 28.11 7.21
CA ALA A 332 -32.43 28.13 6.53
C ALA A 332 -33.64 28.14 7.49
N ASP A 333 -33.60 28.96 8.54
CA ASP A 333 -34.77 29.33 9.36
C ASP A 333 -34.74 30.84 9.71
N PRO A 334 -35.82 31.61 9.46
CA PRO A 334 -35.87 33.04 9.76
C PRO A 334 -36.44 33.36 11.16
N GLU A 335 -35.67 34.14 11.92
CA GLU A 335 -36.03 35.05 13.04
C GLU A 335 -37.06 34.65 14.12
N THR A 336 -36.63 34.73 15.39
CA THR A 336 -37.34 35.49 16.45
C THR A 336 -36.39 35.85 17.62
N PRO A 337 -36.64 36.92 18.42
CA PRO A 337 -35.53 37.66 19.06
C PRO A 337 -35.34 37.49 20.59
N MET A 338 -34.08 37.78 21.00
CA MET A 338 -33.59 38.32 22.29
C MET A 338 -33.94 37.67 23.65
N ALA A 339 -32.87 37.34 24.39
CA ALA A 339 -32.70 37.73 25.79
C ALA A 339 -31.22 38.07 26.08
N GLN A 340 -30.95 39.18 26.76
CA GLN A 340 -29.59 39.63 27.11
C GLN A 340 -29.10 39.01 28.43
N GLY A 341 -27.81 38.66 28.50
CA GLY A 341 -27.08 38.34 29.73
C GLY A 341 -25.64 38.83 29.63
N GLN A 342 -25.22 39.70 30.55
CA GLN A 342 -23.93 40.42 30.50
C GLN A 342 -22.75 39.56 30.99
N GLY A 343 -21.53 39.82 30.49
CA GLY A 343 -20.30 39.31 31.13
C GLY A 343 -19.06 39.22 30.24
N ALA A 344 -18.44 40.35 29.91
CA ALA A 344 -17.12 40.33 29.25
C ALA A 344 -16.02 39.89 30.24
N VAL A 345 -15.15 38.96 29.83
CA VAL A 345 -13.98 38.53 30.62
C VAL A 345 -12.69 38.84 29.87
N SER A 346 -12.08 39.96 30.23
CA SER A 346 -10.64 40.17 30.03
C SER A 346 -9.86 39.33 31.03
N ARG A 347 -8.80 38.63 30.61
CA ARG A 347 -7.68 38.24 31.49
C ARG A 347 -6.39 37.95 30.70
N LEU A 348 -5.32 38.61 31.14
CA LEU A 348 -3.96 38.49 30.60
C LEU A 348 -3.32 37.16 30.99
N PHE A 349 -2.34 36.72 30.19
CA PHE A 349 -1.31 35.76 30.61
C PHE A 349 -0.28 36.43 31.54
N PRO A 350 0.16 35.75 32.62
CA PRO A 350 1.44 36.03 33.25
C PRO A 350 2.55 35.21 32.59
N ALA A 351 3.74 35.80 32.45
CA ALA A 351 4.96 35.09 32.06
C ALA A 351 5.69 34.56 33.31
N SER A 352 6.43 33.45 33.15
CA SER A 352 7.41 32.99 34.14
C SER A 352 8.62 32.36 33.44
N THR A 353 9.79 32.90 33.77
CA THR A 353 11.12 32.57 33.24
C THR A 353 11.72 31.32 33.90
N ASP A 354 12.56 30.59 33.16
CA ASP A 354 13.77 29.81 33.58
C ASP A 354 14.17 28.93 32.37
N GLY A 355 15.42 28.60 32.05
CA GLY A 355 16.71 28.98 32.63
C GLY A 355 17.85 28.10 32.07
N SER A 356 18.51 28.54 30.98
CA SER A 356 19.82 28.12 30.42
C SER A 356 20.28 26.64 30.43
N SER A 357 20.64 26.11 29.25
CA SER A 357 21.98 25.56 29.02
C SER A 357 22.28 25.52 27.52
N ASP A 358 23.36 26.19 27.08
CA ASP A 358 23.84 26.12 25.70
C ASP A 358 24.46 24.73 25.39
N GLY A 359 24.38 24.35 24.11
CA GLY A 359 24.93 23.11 23.59
C GLY A 359 24.72 23.05 22.07
N ASP A 360 25.60 23.71 21.31
CA ASP A 360 25.55 23.77 19.85
C ASP A 360 25.63 22.35 19.23
N ASP A 361 24.49 21.80 18.81
CA ASP A 361 24.46 20.70 17.84
C ASP A 361 23.64 21.11 16.60
N VAL A 362 24.26 20.98 15.43
CA VAL A 362 23.75 21.49 14.14
C VAL A 362 22.78 20.47 13.49
N GLY A 363 22.34 19.46 14.24
CA GLY A 363 21.41 18.40 13.82
C GLY A 363 19.92 18.76 13.91
N ASP A 364 19.46 19.33 15.04
CA ASP A 364 18.08 19.11 15.49
C ASP A 364 17.10 20.30 15.33
N GLU A 365 17.58 21.52 15.07
CA GLU A 365 16.73 22.72 14.93
C GLU A 365 15.96 22.87 13.58
N GLU A 366 15.54 21.78 12.92
CA GLU A 366 14.63 21.85 11.76
C GLU A 366 13.36 20.98 11.87
N ASP A 367 13.20 20.20 12.94
CA ASP A 367 12.10 19.23 13.12
C ASP A 367 11.05 19.65 14.18
N GLU A 368 11.22 20.75 14.93
CA GLU A 368 10.20 21.27 15.89
C GLU A 368 8.85 21.68 15.24
N LEU A 369 8.80 21.79 13.90
CA LEU A 369 7.64 22.24 13.11
C LEU A 369 6.79 21.10 12.51
N ASP A 370 6.96 19.86 12.99
CA ASP A 370 6.01 18.75 12.77
C ASP A 370 5.13 18.44 13.99
N ASN A 371 5.12 19.32 15.00
CA ASN A 371 4.10 19.31 16.03
C ASN A 371 2.70 19.62 15.47
N THR A 372 1.80 18.64 15.56
CA THR A 372 0.37 18.68 15.19
C THR A 372 -0.48 19.57 16.12
N LYS A 373 -0.06 20.82 16.33
CA LYS A 373 -0.77 21.84 17.13
C LYS A 373 -0.83 23.20 16.43
N LEU A 374 -1.47 23.26 15.26
CA LEU A 374 -2.43 24.36 15.06
C LEU A 374 -3.79 23.82 15.49
N ILE A 375 -4.16 24.17 16.73
CA ILE A 375 -5.53 24.08 17.22
C ILE A 375 -6.07 25.52 17.11
N PRO A 376 -6.97 25.81 16.15
CA PRO A 376 -7.48 27.17 15.96
C PRO A 376 -8.20 27.69 17.20
N ALA A 377 -8.24 29.01 17.39
CA ALA A 377 -8.84 29.62 18.60
C ALA A 377 -10.34 29.28 18.78
N TYR A 378 -11.06 28.94 17.71
CA TYR A 378 -12.45 28.47 17.77
C TYR A 378 -12.61 27.10 18.46
N ALA A 379 -11.52 26.38 18.74
CA ALA A 379 -11.58 25.04 19.35
C ALA A 379 -11.97 25.02 20.84
N TYR A 380 -11.89 26.17 21.53
CA TYR A 380 -12.23 26.26 22.95
C TYR A 380 -13.68 26.71 23.22
N SER A 381 -14.42 27.13 22.19
CA SER A 381 -15.87 27.39 22.28
C SER A 381 -16.67 26.23 21.66
N THR A 382 -17.12 25.31 22.52
CA THR A 382 -18.26 24.42 22.28
C THR A 382 -18.14 23.39 21.14
N ILE A 383 -17.08 22.55 21.14
CA ILE A 383 -16.95 21.42 20.20
C ILE A 383 -17.64 20.13 20.73
N SER A 384 -18.65 19.66 19.99
CA SER A 384 -19.38 18.41 20.26
C SER A 384 -18.52 17.15 20.00
N PHE A 385 -18.89 16.05 20.68
CA PHE A 385 -18.16 14.77 20.66
C PHE A 385 -17.93 14.20 19.24
N GLN A 386 -18.88 14.43 18.31
CA GLN A 386 -18.76 14.00 16.90
C GLN A 386 -17.54 14.59 16.17
N LYS A 387 -17.19 15.86 16.42
CA LYS A 387 -16.05 16.51 15.73
C LYS A 387 -14.68 15.96 16.18
N ARG A 388 -14.60 15.27 17.33
CA ARG A 388 -13.37 14.61 17.81
C ARG A 388 -13.06 13.27 17.11
N HIS A 389 -14.07 12.54 16.64
CA HIS A 389 -13.88 11.26 15.94
C HIS A 389 -13.70 11.39 14.42
N ALA A 390 -13.93 12.57 13.84
CA ALA A 390 -13.66 12.83 12.42
C ALA A 390 -12.16 13.08 12.11
N LEU A 391 -11.32 13.17 13.14
CA LEU A 391 -9.89 13.43 13.05
C LEU A 391 -9.08 12.19 13.47
N ASP A 392 -9.25 11.09 12.73
CA ASP A 392 -8.36 9.93 12.81
C ASP A 392 -6.89 10.36 12.54
N GLY A 393 -5.95 9.79 13.31
CA GLY A 393 -4.61 10.33 13.56
C GLY A 393 -3.57 10.26 12.43
N ASP A 394 -3.94 10.13 11.15
CA ASP A 394 -3.01 10.09 10.01
C ASP A 394 -3.10 11.30 9.06
N GLY A 395 -4.15 12.11 9.19
CA GLY A 395 -4.28 13.43 8.58
C GLY A 395 -4.41 13.50 7.05
N ARG A 396 -4.51 12.38 6.31
CA ARG A 396 -4.49 12.36 4.84
C ARG A 396 -5.79 11.86 4.21
N LEU A 397 -6.49 12.75 3.50
CA LEU A 397 -7.53 12.37 2.53
C LEU A 397 -6.88 11.91 1.22
N THR A 398 -7.38 10.82 0.62
CA THR A 398 -6.84 10.34 -0.65
C THR A 398 -7.43 11.10 -1.84
N GLY A 399 -6.68 11.12 -2.94
CA GLY A 399 -7.08 11.82 -4.16
C GLY A 399 -8.39 11.32 -4.79
N ASN A 400 -8.87 10.11 -4.43
CA ASN A 400 -10.15 9.55 -4.88
C ASN A 400 -11.33 9.97 -3.99
N ASP A 401 -11.11 10.11 -2.68
CA ASP A 401 -12.14 10.52 -1.72
C ASP A 401 -12.61 11.95 -2.01
N ALA A 402 -11.66 12.83 -2.35
CA ALA A 402 -11.93 14.19 -2.81
C ALA A 402 -12.80 14.23 -4.07
N ILE A 403 -12.62 13.32 -5.04
CA ILE A 403 -13.46 13.25 -6.26
C ILE A 403 -14.91 12.97 -5.89
N LYS A 404 -15.11 11.98 -5.01
CA LYS A 404 -16.43 11.53 -4.58
C LYS A 404 -17.14 12.64 -3.80
N PHE A 405 -16.41 13.36 -2.95
CA PHE A 405 -16.89 14.51 -2.20
C PHE A 405 -17.25 15.71 -3.09
N PHE A 406 -16.35 16.17 -3.98
CA PHE A 406 -16.65 17.28 -4.90
C PHE A 406 -17.72 16.93 -5.94
N SER A 407 -17.98 15.65 -6.23
CA SER A 407 -19.07 15.26 -7.13
C SER A 407 -20.48 15.55 -6.57
N MET A 408 -20.57 15.87 -5.27
CA MET A 408 -21.82 16.21 -4.58
C MET A 408 -22.10 17.73 -4.55
N SER A 409 -21.18 18.58 -5.01
CA SER A 409 -21.35 20.05 -4.98
C SER A 409 -21.98 20.67 -6.23
N ASN A 410 -22.57 19.85 -7.12
CA ASN A 410 -23.21 20.26 -8.39
C ASN A 410 -22.35 21.08 -9.38
N LEU A 411 -21.04 21.18 -9.17
CA LEU A 411 -20.14 21.87 -10.10
C LEU A 411 -19.97 21.10 -11.43
N PRO A 412 -19.76 21.79 -12.57
CA PRO A 412 -19.60 21.14 -13.87
C PRO A 412 -18.42 20.16 -13.91
N ARG A 413 -18.63 18.99 -14.52
CA ARG A 413 -17.61 17.94 -14.69
C ARG A 413 -16.28 18.41 -15.34
N PRO A 414 -16.24 19.40 -16.25
CA PRO A 414 -14.97 19.97 -16.75
C PRO A 414 -14.12 20.63 -15.66
N ASP A 415 -14.75 21.31 -14.71
CA ASP A 415 -14.07 22.06 -13.66
C ASP A 415 -13.60 21.15 -12.53
N LEU A 416 -14.40 20.14 -12.15
CA LEU A 416 -13.93 19.01 -11.32
C LEU A 416 -12.69 18.34 -11.93
N LYS A 417 -12.71 18.08 -13.24
CA LYS A 417 -11.52 17.55 -13.96
C LYS A 417 -10.31 18.48 -13.81
N GLN A 418 -10.50 19.80 -13.90
CA GLN A 418 -9.40 20.75 -13.70
C GLN A 418 -8.89 20.81 -12.26
N VAL A 419 -9.70 20.52 -11.24
CA VAL A 419 -9.24 20.40 -9.85
C VAL A 419 -8.42 19.11 -9.67
N ILE A 420 -8.93 17.98 -10.14
CA ILE A 420 -8.48 16.63 -9.76
C ILE A 420 -7.34 16.05 -10.64
N ILE A 421 -7.27 16.35 -11.94
CA ILE A 421 -6.32 15.70 -12.88
C ILE A 421 -4.83 15.95 -12.54
N VAL A 422 -4.52 16.91 -11.66
CA VAL A 422 -3.17 17.46 -11.50
C VAL A 422 -2.38 16.93 -10.31
N ASP A 423 -3.02 16.32 -9.30
CA ASP A 423 -2.28 15.64 -8.22
C ASP A 423 -1.82 14.24 -8.66
N ILE A 424 -2.71 13.44 -9.25
CA ILE A 424 -2.42 12.03 -9.58
C ILE A 424 -1.31 11.88 -10.64
N SER A 425 -1.23 12.80 -11.60
CA SER A 425 -0.17 12.81 -12.63
C SER A 425 1.21 13.22 -12.08
N SER A 426 1.26 13.92 -10.95
CA SER A 426 2.49 14.38 -10.30
C SER A 426 3.08 13.31 -9.36
N MET A 427 2.24 12.45 -8.77
CA MET A 427 2.62 11.55 -7.67
C MET A 427 3.25 10.22 -8.12
N LYS A 428 3.05 9.76 -9.36
CA LYS A 428 3.57 8.46 -9.83
C LYS A 428 5.10 8.37 -9.93
N HIS A 429 5.82 9.50 -9.99
CA HIS A 429 7.29 9.51 -10.10
C HIS A 429 8.03 9.51 -8.74
N VAL A 430 7.38 9.91 -7.63
CA VAL A 430 8.09 10.16 -6.35
C VAL A 430 8.17 8.91 -5.46
N HIS A 431 7.20 7.99 -5.54
CA HIS A 431 7.26 6.72 -4.81
C HIS A 431 8.41 5.81 -5.28
N TYR A 432 8.72 5.81 -6.58
CA TYR A 432 9.84 5.04 -7.14
C TYR A 432 11.21 5.54 -6.63
N THR A 433 11.37 6.85 -6.42
CA THR A 433 12.65 7.41 -5.94
C THR A 433 12.98 7.06 -4.50
N HIS A 434 11.99 6.85 -3.62
CA HIS A 434 12.24 6.54 -2.21
C HIS A 434 12.84 5.13 -2.03
N ALA A 435 12.32 4.15 -2.77
CA ALA A 435 12.82 2.76 -2.77
C ALA A 435 14.24 2.63 -3.37
N ILE A 436 14.57 3.46 -4.36
CA ILE A 436 15.92 3.49 -4.97
C ILE A 436 16.91 4.18 -4.02
N CYS A 437 16.53 5.28 -3.38
CA CYS A 437 17.40 6.03 -2.49
C CYS A 437 17.77 5.26 -1.22
N GLY A 438 16.82 4.52 -0.62
CA GLY A 438 17.10 3.66 0.54
C GLY A 438 18.18 2.61 0.24
N ARG A 439 18.05 1.90 -0.90
CA ARG A 439 19.06 0.94 -1.36
C ARG A 439 20.41 1.59 -1.65
N LEU A 440 20.44 2.76 -2.30
CA LEU A 440 21.70 3.46 -2.59
C LEU A 440 22.45 3.90 -1.32
N VAL A 441 21.75 4.31 -0.27
CA VAL A 441 22.36 4.64 1.04
C VAL A 441 22.89 3.37 1.72
N GLU A 442 22.15 2.27 1.66
CA GLU A 442 22.57 0.95 2.18
C GLU A 442 23.84 0.42 1.45
N TYR A 443 23.90 0.56 0.12
CA TYR A 443 25.11 0.26 -0.67
C TYR A 443 26.29 1.19 -0.37
N PHE A 444 26.05 2.48 -0.05
CA PHE A 444 27.09 3.41 0.35
C PHE A 444 27.65 3.08 1.75
N SER A 445 26.79 2.68 2.70
CA SER A 445 27.21 2.17 4.00
C SER A 445 28.13 0.94 3.87
N LEU A 446 27.83 0.04 2.93
CA LEU A 446 28.69 -1.10 2.56
C LEU A 446 30.05 -0.66 1.97
N GLN A 447 30.09 0.35 1.09
CA GLN A 447 31.36 0.86 0.52
C GLN A 447 32.24 1.56 1.58
N VAL A 448 31.67 2.40 2.43
CA VAL A 448 32.42 3.09 3.50
C VAL A 448 32.93 2.07 4.52
N TRP A 449 32.14 1.06 4.88
CA TRP A 449 32.56 -0.04 5.75
C TRP A 449 33.69 -0.88 5.14
N ALA A 450 33.64 -1.15 3.83
CA ALA A 450 34.71 -1.86 3.12
C ALA A 450 36.03 -1.05 3.08
N MET A 451 35.97 0.26 2.82
CA MET A 451 37.16 1.12 2.82
C MET A 451 37.74 1.30 4.24
N ALA A 452 36.90 1.44 5.27
CA ALA A 452 37.34 1.61 6.66
C ALA A 452 38.05 0.39 7.24
N ASN A 453 37.71 -0.83 6.79
CA ASN A 453 38.30 -2.08 7.28
C ASN A 453 39.60 -2.51 6.56
N SER A 454 40.08 -1.76 5.57
CA SER A 454 41.28 -2.10 4.77
C SER A 454 42.62 -2.06 5.53
N LYS A 455 42.62 -2.03 6.87
CA LYS A 455 43.82 -2.09 7.72
C LYS A 455 44.07 -3.45 8.40
N ARG A 456 43.29 -4.48 8.09
CA ARG A 456 43.64 -5.88 8.44
C ARG A 456 44.27 -6.58 7.24
N GLN A 457 45.58 -6.44 7.13
CA GLN A 457 46.41 -7.42 6.44
C GLN A 457 46.26 -8.75 7.21
N VAL A 458 45.57 -9.71 6.60
CA VAL A 458 45.46 -11.07 7.12
C VAL A 458 46.45 -11.92 6.34
N ASP A 459 47.51 -12.37 7.00
CA ASP A 459 48.46 -13.31 6.40
C ASP A 459 47.75 -14.64 6.10
N PHE A 460 47.77 -15.04 4.83
CA PHE A 460 47.14 -16.28 4.36
C PHE A 460 48.05 -17.52 4.48
N GLU A 461 49.13 -17.46 5.26
CA GLU A 461 50.10 -18.56 5.40
C GLU A 461 49.84 -19.52 6.58
N ASN A 462 48.79 -19.35 7.39
CA ASN A 462 48.57 -20.20 8.59
C ASN A 462 47.10 -20.54 8.91
N ILE A 463 46.29 -20.88 7.90
CA ILE A 463 44.97 -21.50 8.12
C ILE A 463 44.90 -22.85 7.39
N ASN A 464 45.12 -23.93 8.12
CA ASN A 464 44.88 -25.28 7.63
C ASN A 464 43.37 -25.54 7.46
N PRO A 465 42.93 -26.19 6.37
CA PRO A 465 41.52 -26.54 6.18
C PRO A 465 41.07 -27.61 7.20
N PRO A 466 39.82 -27.56 7.68
CA PRO A 466 39.30 -28.56 8.62
C PRO A 466 39.18 -29.93 7.96
N VAL A 467 39.90 -30.91 8.50
CA VAL A 467 39.88 -32.31 8.06
C VAL A 467 38.66 -33.01 8.65
N MET A 468 37.85 -33.65 7.81
CA MET A 468 36.82 -34.60 8.24
C MET A 468 37.43 -36.01 8.36
N GLU A 469 37.67 -36.47 9.58
CA GLU A 469 37.95 -37.89 9.83
C GLU A 469 36.71 -38.75 9.55
N GLY A 470 36.92 -39.96 9.02
CA GLY A 470 35.88 -40.98 8.87
C GLY A 470 35.51 -41.40 7.44
N LEU A 471 36.03 -40.73 6.40
CA LEU A 471 35.73 -41.10 5.01
C LEU A 471 36.40 -42.42 4.56
N ASP A 472 37.55 -42.76 5.14
CA ASP A 472 38.32 -43.96 4.79
C ASP A 472 37.69 -45.27 5.31
N ALA A 473 36.85 -45.19 6.36
CA ALA A 473 36.08 -46.34 6.85
C ALA A 473 34.98 -46.81 5.87
N LEU A 474 34.55 -45.93 4.94
CA LEU A 474 33.47 -46.22 3.98
C LEU A 474 33.97 -46.62 2.59
N LEU A 475 35.24 -46.42 2.26
CA LEU A 475 35.82 -46.80 0.96
C LEU A 475 36.45 -48.21 0.94
N ALA A 476 36.72 -48.80 2.11
CA ALA A 476 37.34 -50.13 2.22
C ALA A 476 36.40 -51.33 1.95
N LYS A 477 35.12 -51.12 1.56
CA LYS A 477 34.12 -52.20 1.40
C LYS A 477 33.50 -52.37 0.00
N LYS A 478 34.18 -51.92 -1.07
CA LYS A 478 33.75 -52.19 -2.46
C LYS A 478 34.85 -52.82 -3.34
N LYS A 479 35.28 -54.05 -3.02
CA LYS A 479 36.11 -54.87 -3.93
C LYS A 479 35.97 -56.40 -3.78
N ARG A 480 34.83 -56.95 -4.24
CA ARG A 480 34.56 -58.33 -4.75
C ARG A 480 33.03 -58.43 -4.91
N SER A 481 32.45 -58.60 -6.10
CA SER A 481 32.46 -59.75 -7.03
C SER A 481 31.23 -60.66 -6.84
N SER A 482 30.47 -60.86 -7.93
CA SER A 482 29.55 -61.96 -8.27
C SER A 482 28.44 -62.44 -7.30
N LYS A 483 27.21 -62.49 -7.82
CA LYS A 483 26.20 -63.50 -7.45
C LYS A 483 26.41 -64.75 -8.31
N THR A 484 26.25 -65.94 -7.73
CA THR A 484 25.75 -67.13 -8.45
C THR A 484 24.94 -68.02 -7.49
N THR A 485 23.78 -68.51 -7.96
CA THR A 485 23.02 -69.72 -7.54
C THR A 485 22.87 -70.10 -6.04
N GLU A 486 21.61 -70.03 -5.55
CA GLU A 486 20.69 -71.17 -5.25
C GLU A 486 21.24 -72.56 -4.82
N PRO A 487 20.43 -73.46 -4.16
CA PRO A 487 19.01 -73.36 -3.75
C PRO A 487 18.68 -73.93 -2.32
N GLU A 488 17.38 -74.19 -2.03
CA GLU A 488 16.81 -75.16 -1.05
C GLU A 488 16.85 -74.86 0.47
N VAL A 489 15.94 -75.32 1.37
CA VAL A 489 14.59 -75.98 1.29
C VAL A 489 13.90 -75.92 2.69
N ASN A 490 12.55 -75.96 2.75
CA ASN A 490 11.65 -76.19 3.92
C ASN A 490 11.66 -75.19 5.12
N GLY A 491 10.53 -74.95 5.82
CA GLY A 491 9.14 -75.37 5.58
C GLY A 491 8.18 -75.09 6.77
N SER A 492 6.86 -75.12 6.52
CA SER A 492 5.71 -75.00 7.48
C SER A 492 5.58 -73.69 8.29
N SER A 493 4.39 -73.13 8.61
CA SER A 493 2.96 -73.41 8.31
C SER A 493 2.17 -72.09 8.53
N LEU A 494 1.22 -71.68 7.68
CA LEU A 494 -0.26 -71.86 7.80
C LEU A 494 -0.83 -71.50 9.22
N GLU A 495 -1.90 -70.71 9.41
CA GLU A 495 -2.89 -70.13 8.48
C GLU A 495 -3.78 -69.02 9.14
N GLN A 496 -4.63 -68.37 8.31
CA GLN A 496 -5.85 -67.55 8.59
C GLN A 496 -5.68 -66.06 8.93
N GLN A 497 -6.50 -65.10 8.44
CA GLN A 497 -7.59 -65.00 7.44
C GLN A 497 -7.69 -63.48 7.08
N SER A 498 -8.04 -62.96 5.90
CA SER A 498 -9.04 -63.35 4.89
C SER A 498 -8.70 -62.76 3.50
N PRO A 499 -9.06 -63.41 2.37
CA PRO A 499 -8.72 -62.95 1.02
C PRO A 499 -9.87 -62.20 0.29
N ALA A 500 -9.52 -61.52 -0.81
CA ALA A 500 -10.45 -60.88 -1.74
C ALA A 500 -10.98 -61.84 -2.83
N ALA A 501 -12.15 -61.51 -3.39
CA ALA A 501 -12.57 -61.91 -4.75
C ALA A 501 -13.40 -60.75 -5.34
N HIS A 502 -12.98 -60.07 -6.41
CA HIS A 502 -12.99 -60.48 -7.82
C HIS A 502 -14.39 -60.68 -8.45
N TRP A 503 -14.95 -59.59 -8.97
CA TRP A 503 -15.76 -59.49 -10.19
C TRP A 503 -15.63 -58.04 -10.71
N PHE A 504 -15.71 -57.69 -12.00
CA PHE A 504 -15.88 -58.47 -13.23
C PHE A 504 -14.88 -57.98 -14.30
N THR A 505 -14.49 -58.83 -15.26
CA THR A 505 -13.74 -58.42 -16.47
C THR A 505 -14.63 -57.80 -17.55
N SER A 506 -13.99 -57.18 -18.54
CA SER A 506 -14.54 -56.31 -19.59
C SER A 506 -15.68 -56.86 -20.47
N SER A 507 -16.55 -55.96 -20.93
CA SER A 507 -17.21 -56.07 -22.24
C SER A 507 -17.37 -54.71 -22.93
N ASN A 508 -16.89 -54.59 -24.17
CA ASN A 508 -17.11 -53.41 -25.01
C ASN A 508 -18.58 -53.25 -25.41
N SER A 509 -19.22 -52.13 -25.06
CA SER A 509 -20.03 -51.35 -26.02
C SER A 509 -20.36 -49.98 -25.44
N ALA A 510 -20.22 -48.92 -26.25
CA ALA A 510 -20.64 -47.58 -25.87
C ALA A 510 -22.17 -47.45 -25.95
N LYS A 511 -22.89 -47.94 -24.93
CA LYS A 511 -24.33 -47.69 -24.78
C LYS A 511 -24.53 -46.36 -24.06
N LYS A 512 -25.12 -45.37 -24.75
CA LYS A 512 -25.70 -44.18 -24.10
C LYS A 512 -26.76 -44.64 -23.09
N VAL A 513 -26.51 -44.45 -21.80
CA VAL A 513 -27.48 -44.76 -20.74
C VAL A 513 -28.48 -43.61 -20.61
N SER A 514 -29.78 -43.94 -20.55
CA SER A 514 -30.86 -42.98 -20.75
C SER A 514 -31.01 -41.92 -19.64
N ILE A 515 -31.64 -40.81 -20.01
CA ILE A 515 -31.98 -39.66 -19.15
C ILE A 515 -33.05 -39.99 -18.09
N ALA A 516 -33.78 -41.11 -18.24
CA ALA A 516 -34.91 -41.54 -17.41
C ALA A 516 -34.63 -41.80 -15.90
N SER A 517 -33.43 -41.50 -15.39
CA SER A 517 -33.04 -41.66 -13.99
C SER A 517 -32.72 -40.33 -13.27
N VAL A 518 -33.02 -39.18 -13.89
CA VAL A 518 -32.72 -37.86 -13.34
C VAL A 518 -34.03 -37.15 -13.04
N THR A 519 -34.24 -36.79 -11.78
CA THR A 519 -35.47 -36.17 -11.27
C THR A 519 -35.37 -34.65 -11.13
N SER A 520 -34.16 -34.11 -10.99
CA SER A 520 -33.90 -32.66 -10.84
C SER A 520 -32.56 -32.25 -11.43
N ILE A 521 -32.31 -30.93 -11.51
CA ILE A 521 -30.98 -30.38 -11.82
C ILE A 521 -29.93 -30.90 -10.84
N ILE A 522 -30.24 -30.93 -9.54
CA ILE A 522 -29.30 -31.34 -8.48
C ILE A 522 -28.90 -32.81 -8.67
N ASP A 523 -29.86 -33.71 -8.95
CA ASP A 523 -29.59 -35.12 -9.26
C ASP A 523 -28.72 -35.27 -10.51
N GLY A 524 -28.96 -34.42 -11.52
CA GLY A 524 -28.16 -34.35 -12.74
C GLY A 524 -26.70 -33.96 -12.45
N LEU A 525 -26.47 -32.87 -11.70
CA LEU A 525 -25.13 -32.42 -11.31
C LEU A 525 -24.41 -33.47 -10.45
N LYS A 526 -25.10 -34.08 -9.49
CA LYS A 526 -24.59 -35.17 -8.63
C LYS A 526 -24.17 -36.40 -9.45
N LYS A 527 -24.98 -36.80 -10.44
CA LYS A 527 -24.66 -37.88 -11.39
C LYS A 527 -23.43 -37.54 -12.25
N LEU A 528 -23.38 -36.32 -12.81
CA LEU A 528 -22.24 -35.85 -13.60
C LEU A 528 -20.95 -35.75 -12.77
N TYR A 529 -21.05 -35.32 -11.51
CA TYR A 529 -19.92 -35.31 -10.58
C TYR A 529 -19.31 -36.69 -10.41
N ILE A 530 -20.12 -37.65 -9.98
CA ILE A 530 -19.68 -39.02 -9.67
C ILE A 530 -19.12 -39.71 -10.92
N GLN A 531 -19.74 -39.51 -12.08
CA GLN A 531 -19.37 -40.22 -13.32
C GLN A 531 -18.19 -39.59 -14.06
N LYS A 532 -18.04 -38.26 -14.04
CA LYS A 532 -17.11 -37.55 -14.93
C LYS A 532 -16.06 -36.71 -14.20
N LEU A 533 -16.43 -35.96 -13.17
CA LEU A 533 -15.50 -35.04 -12.49
C LEU A 533 -14.71 -35.70 -11.35
N LYS A 534 -15.38 -36.45 -10.46
CA LYS A 534 -14.74 -37.15 -9.33
C LYS A 534 -13.57 -38.06 -9.74
N PRO A 535 -13.64 -38.84 -10.84
CA PRO A 535 -12.48 -39.62 -11.30
C PRO A 535 -11.26 -38.76 -11.65
N LEU A 536 -11.47 -37.56 -12.21
CA LEU A 536 -10.40 -36.62 -12.52
C LEU A 536 -9.79 -36.07 -11.21
N GLU A 537 -10.63 -35.61 -10.28
CA GLU A 537 -10.20 -35.10 -8.97
C GLU A 537 -9.36 -36.13 -8.20
N SER A 538 -9.79 -37.39 -8.15
CA SER A 538 -9.06 -38.47 -7.47
C SER A 538 -7.78 -38.91 -8.19
N THR A 539 -7.68 -38.75 -9.52
CA THR A 539 -6.49 -39.17 -10.28
C THR A 539 -5.31 -38.20 -10.13
N TYR A 540 -5.59 -36.90 -9.92
CA TYR A 540 -4.56 -35.86 -9.79
C TYR A 540 -4.52 -35.23 -8.39
N ASN A 541 -5.04 -35.92 -7.36
CA ASN A 541 -5.00 -35.50 -5.96
C ASN A 541 -5.59 -34.09 -5.69
N PHE A 542 -6.71 -33.74 -6.34
CA PHE A 542 -7.34 -32.42 -6.20
C PHE A 542 -7.80 -32.09 -4.76
N ASN A 543 -8.08 -33.13 -3.96
CA ASN A 543 -8.41 -33.04 -2.53
C ASN A 543 -7.39 -32.20 -1.75
N ASP A 544 -6.10 -32.47 -1.99
CA ASP A 544 -5.01 -32.02 -1.13
C ASP A 544 -4.50 -30.63 -1.52
N PHE A 545 -4.81 -30.17 -2.73
CA PHE A 545 -4.36 -28.88 -3.29
C PHE A 545 -5.44 -27.81 -3.37
N VAL A 546 -6.73 -28.19 -3.43
CA VAL A 546 -7.82 -27.23 -3.71
C VAL A 546 -9.02 -27.44 -2.80
N SER A 547 -9.68 -28.61 -2.85
CA SER A 547 -10.86 -28.86 -2.01
C SER A 547 -11.26 -30.34 -1.94
N PRO A 548 -11.82 -30.81 -0.82
CA PRO A 548 -12.25 -32.19 -0.67
C PRO A 548 -13.32 -32.64 -1.68
N PRO A 549 -13.43 -33.96 -1.96
CA PRO A 549 -14.48 -34.51 -2.81
C PRO A 549 -15.87 -34.16 -2.28
N LEU A 550 -16.79 -33.78 -3.18
CA LEU A 550 -18.17 -33.47 -2.80
C LEU A 550 -18.89 -34.74 -2.33
N THR A 551 -19.59 -34.62 -1.20
CA THR A 551 -20.44 -35.69 -0.66
C THR A 551 -21.86 -35.57 -1.19
N ASN A 552 -22.70 -36.60 -1.01
CA ASN A 552 -24.10 -36.52 -1.40
C ASN A 552 -24.83 -35.40 -0.65
N SER A 553 -24.56 -35.22 0.65
CA SER A 553 -25.17 -34.17 1.46
C SER A 553 -24.74 -32.75 1.05
N ASP A 554 -23.59 -32.55 0.38
CA ASP A 554 -23.24 -31.24 -0.20
C ASP A 554 -24.12 -30.87 -1.41
N PHE A 555 -24.61 -31.85 -2.18
CA PHE A 555 -25.60 -31.62 -3.25
C PHE A 555 -27.01 -31.45 -2.69
N ASP A 556 -27.38 -32.30 -1.74
CA ASP A 556 -28.74 -32.42 -1.19
C ASP A 556 -29.02 -31.37 -0.09
N ALA A 557 -28.01 -30.67 0.40
CA ALA A 557 -28.15 -29.60 1.40
C ALA A 557 -29.16 -28.54 0.97
N LYS A 558 -29.92 -27.98 1.91
CA LYS A 558 -30.78 -26.83 1.65
C LYS A 558 -29.97 -25.53 1.59
N PRO A 559 -30.46 -24.49 0.91
CA PRO A 559 -29.85 -23.17 0.95
C PRO A 559 -29.70 -22.66 2.38
N MET A 560 -28.52 -22.12 2.73
CA MET A 560 -28.20 -21.70 4.10
C MET A 560 -28.07 -20.18 4.24
N VAL A 561 -28.69 -19.65 5.28
CA VAL A 561 -28.69 -18.22 5.63
C VAL A 561 -27.99 -18.03 6.97
N MET A 562 -26.77 -17.48 6.96
CA MET A 562 -26.02 -17.19 8.19
C MET A 562 -26.35 -15.79 8.71
N LEU A 563 -26.68 -15.69 10.00
CA LEU A 563 -26.86 -14.43 10.70
C LEU A 563 -25.61 -14.14 11.53
N LEU A 564 -24.92 -13.05 11.20
CA LEU A 564 -23.69 -12.64 11.88
C LEU A 564 -23.83 -11.21 12.39
N GLY A 565 -23.26 -10.92 13.56
CA GLY A 565 -23.33 -9.59 14.16
C GLY A 565 -22.86 -9.59 15.60
N GLN A 566 -22.63 -8.41 16.15
CA GLN A 566 -22.20 -8.25 17.55
C GLN A 566 -23.23 -8.77 18.55
N TYR A 567 -22.81 -8.79 19.81
CA TYR A 567 -23.71 -9.11 20.90
C TYR A 567 -24.92 -8.16 20.96
N SER A 568 -26.11 -8.69 21.28
CA SER A 568 -27.40 -7.98 21.37
C SER A 568 -28.00 -7.39 20.07
N THR A 569 -27.42 -7.61 18.87
CA THR A 569 -27.98 -7.07 17.60
C THR A 569 -29.29 -7.73 17.12
N GLY A 570 -29.76 -8.77 17.80
CA GLY A 570 -31.07 -9.38 17.58
C GLY A 570 -31.13 -10.53 16.57
N LYS A 571 -30.02 -11.26 16.34
CA LYS A 571 -29.98 -12.44 15.43
C LYS A 571 -31.04 -13.49 15.74
N THR A 572 -31.05 -14.02 16.96
CA THR A 572 -32.05 -15.00 17.42
C THR A 572 -33.48 -14.46 17.35
N THR A 573 -33.69 -13.17 17.67
CA THR A 573 -34.97 -12.48 17.53
C THR A 573 -35.42 -12.38 16.08
N PHE A 574 -34.51 -12.12 15.15
CA PHE A 574 -34.78 -12.05 13.71
C PHE A 574 -35.22 -13.42 13.17
N ILE A 575 -34.54 -14.51 13.56
CA ILE A 575 -34.96 -15.88 13.19
C ILE A 575 -36.36 -16.18 13.74
N LYS A 576 -36.60 -15.90 15.03
CA LYS A 576 -37.93 -16.04 15.64
C LYS A 576 -38.98 -15.24 14.87
N HIS A 577 -38.68 -14.01 14.48
CA HIS A 577 -39.59 -13.15 13.75
C HIS A 577 -39.92 -13.67 12.33
N LEU A 578 -38.98 -14.34 11.66
CA LEU A 578 -39.23 -15.01 10.38
C LEU A 578 -40.05 -16.30 10.53
N LEU A 579 -39.77 -17.11 11.56
CA LEU A 579 -40.48 -18.35 11.85
C LEU A 579 -41.84 -18.12 12.54
N LYS A 580 -42.10 -16.92 13.06
CA LYS A 580 -43.23 -16.57 13.95
C LYS A 580 -43.33 -17.43 15.23
N THR A 581 -42.28 -18.20 15.53
CA THR A 581 -42.14 -19.05 16.72
C THR A 581 -40.65 -19.18 17.09
N GLY A 582 -40.37 -19.59 18.33
CA GLY A 582 -39.00 -19.90 18.77
C GLY A 582 -38.56 -21.29 18.29
N TYR A 583 -37.26 -21.45 18.04
CA TYR A 583 -36.68 -22.77 17.74
C TYR A 583 -36.19 -23.47 19.03
N PRO A 584 -36.16 -24.82 19.11
CA PRO A 584 -35.64 -25.55 20.27
C PRO A 584 -34.21 -25.12 20.65
N GLY A 585 -33.99 -24.76 21.92
CA GLY A 585 -32.70 -24.22 22.40
C GLY A 585 -32.51 -22.71 22.22
N SER A 586 -33.43 -22.00 21.56
CA SER A 586 -33.38 -20.52 21.49
C SER A 586 -33.58 -19.87 22.87
N HIS A 587 -32.71 -18.94 23.22
CA HIS A 587 -32.84 -18.12 24.42
C HIS A 587 -32.54 -16.66 24.09
N ILE A 588 -33.47 -15.75 24.41
CA ILE A 588 -33.38 -14.33 24.07
C ILE A 588 -33.33 -13.54 25.39
N GLY A 589 -32.16 -12.94 25.68
CA GLY A 589 -31.95 -12.11 26.87
C GLY A 589 -31.02 -10.91 26.62
N PRO A 590 -30.96 -9.95 27.56
CA PRO A 590 -30.07 -8.80 27.48
C PRO A 590 -28.59 -9.13 27.81
N GLU A 591 -28.32 -10.28 28.42
CA GLU A 591 -27.00 -10.84 28.68
C GLU A 591 -26.52 -11.79 27.55
N PRO A 592 -25.20 -12.06 27.41
CA PRO A 592 -24.66 -13.01 26.41
C PRO A 592 -25.25 -14.41 26.53
N THR A 593 -26.36 -14.61 25.84
CA THR A 593 -27.28 -15.76 25.94
C THR A 593 -27.01 -16.81 24.86
N THR A 594 -26.63 -16.40 23.65
CA THR A 594 -26.21 -17.31 22.57
C THR A 594 -24.68 -17.43 22.53
N ASP A 595 -24.15 -18.50 23.13
CA ASP A 595 -22.71 -18.85 23.12
C ASP A 595 -22.35 -19.96 22.11
N ARG A 596 -23.36 -20.47 21.39
CA ARG A 596 -23.28 -21.59 20.44
C ARG A 596 -23.55 -21.17 19.01
N PHE A 597 -22.96 -21.89 18.05
CA PHE A 597 -23.44 -21.91 16.68
C PHE A 597 -24.63 -22.86 16.60
N VAL A 598 -25.80 -22.35 16.19
CA VAL A 598 -27.03 -23.15 16.07
C VAL A 598 -27.48 -23.18 14.61
N VAL A 599 -27.49 -24.38 14.03
CA VAL A 599 -28.13 -24.65 12.75
C VAL A 599 -29.61 -24.91 13.02
N VAL A 600 -30.50 -24.06 12.49
CA VAL A 600 -31.95 -24.24 12.59
C VAL A 600 -32.47 -24.77 11.26
N MET A 601 -32.92 -26.03 11.25
CA MET A 601 -33.32 -26.75 10.04
C MET A 601 -34.61 -27.55 10.23
N ASN A 602 -35.22 -28.01 9.13
CA ASN A 602 -36.43 -28.82 9.21
C ASN A 602 -36.14 -30.21 9.78
N GLY A 603 -37.00 -30.69 10.67
CA GLY A 603 -37.02 -32.07 11.13
C GLY A 603 -38.45 -32.55 11.41
N PRO A 604 -38.66 -33.85 11.63
CA PRO A 604 -39.98 -34.39 11.96
C PRO A 604 -40.48 -33.92 13.33
N ASP A 605 -39.56 -33.77 14.29
CA ASP A 605 -39.84 -33.45 15.69
C ASP A 605 -39.06 -32.21 16.13
N GLU A 606 -39.59 -31.49 17.13
CA GLU A 606 -38.87 -30.42 17.82
C GLU A 606 -37.78 -30.99 18.74
N ARG A 607 -36.51 -30.85 18.35
CA ARG A 607 -35.37 -31.37 19.13
C ARG A 607 -34.08 -30.59 18.91
N SER A 608 -33.21 -30.61 19.92
CA SER A 608 -31.82 -30.15 19.83
C SER A 608 -30.87 -31.35 19.75
N ILE A 609 -29.93 -31.31 18.82
CA ILE A 609 -28.92 -32.34 18.58
C ILE A 609 -27.52 -31.74 18.85
N PRO A 610 -26.74 -32.28 19.80
CA PRO A 610 -25.39 -31.79 20.09
C PRO A 610 -24.42 -31.95 18.93
N GLY A 611 -23.55 -30.96 18.71
CA GLY A 611 -22.62 -30.88 17.58
C GLY A 611 -21.72 -32.10 17.35
N ASN A 612 -21.29 -32.79 18.41
CA ASN A 612 -20.56 -34.06 18.31
C ASN A 612 -21.33 -35.14 17.52
N THR A 613 -22.66 -35.18 17.66
CA THR A 613 -23.54 -36.14 16.98
C THR A 613 -23.81 -35.70 15.54
N VAL A 614 -24.05 -34.39 15.35
CA VAL A 614 -24.29 -33.77 14.04
C VAL A 614 -23.09 -33.95 13.11
N ALA A 615 -21.87 -33.86 13.64
CA ALA A 615 -20.63 -33.97 12.86
C ALA A 615 -20.28 -35.42 12.42
N VAL A 616 -20.94 -36.44 12.95
CA VAL A 616 -20.77 -37.85 12.51
C VAL A 616 -21.94 -38.37 11.66
N GLN A 617 -23.02 -37.60 11.52
CA GLN A 617 -24.18 -37.94 10.71
C GLN A 617 -23.90 -37.72 9.21
N ALA A 618 -23.77 -38.81 8.46
CA ALA A 618 -23.40 -38.79 7.05
C ALA A 618 -24.49 -38.21 6.12
N ASP A 619 -25.74 -38.17 6.60
CA ASP A 619 -26.88 -37.50 5.98
C ASP A 619 -26.83 -35.97 6.11
N MET A 620 -25.97 -35.43 6.98
CA MET A 620 -25.84 -33.99 7.21
C MET A 620 -24.54 -33.39 6.60
N PRO A 621 -24.56 -32.14 6.09
CA PRO A 621 -23.41 -31.52 5.42
C PRO A 621 -22.35 -30.94 6.39
N TYR A 622 -22.36 -31.38 7.66
CA TYR A 622 -21.62 -30.79 8.78
C TYR A 622 -20.39 -31.59 9.25
N SER A 623 -20.10 -32.73 8.62
CA SER A 623 -18.94 -33.58 8.96
C SER A 623 -17.58 -32.86 8.88
N GLY A 624 -17.47 -31.88 7.98
CA GLY A 624 -16.29 -31.02 7.87
C GLY A 624 -15.98 -30.17 9.11
N LEU A 625 -16.92 -30.01 10.05
CA LEU A 625 -16.70 -29.29 11.32
C LEU A 625 -15.87 -30.08 12.34
N THR A 626 -15.62 -31.37 12.12
CA THR A 626 -14.75 -32.18 12.99
C THR A 626 -13.31 -31.65 13.06
N THR A 627 -12.86 -30.92 12.05
CA THR A 627 -11.51 -30.32 11.99
C THR A 627 -11.27 -29.26 13.08
N PHE A 628 -12.32 -28.61 13.58
CA PHE A 628 -12.23 -27.64 14.68
C PHE A 628 -12.21 -28.30 16.08
N GLY A 629 -12.30 -29.63 16.13
CA GLY A 629 -12.14 -30.42 17.35
C GLY A 629 -13.31 -30.36 18.33
N THR A 630 -13.21 -31.14 19.41
CA THR A 630 -14.25 -31.30 20.43
C THR A 630 -14.59 -30.01 21.18
N ALA A 631 -13.63 -29.09 21.32
CA ALA A 631 -13.83 -27.78 21.91
C ALA A 631 -14.90 -26.98 21.15
N PHE A 632 -14.80 -26.91 19.81
CA PHE A 632 -15.83 -26.28 18.98
C PHE A 632 -17.12 -27.09 18.97
N LEU A 633 -17.06 -28.41 18.77
CA LEU A 633 -18.26 -29.25 18.66
C LEU A 633 -19.13 -29.24 19.92
N SER A 634 -18.55 -28.96 21.10
CA SER A 634 -19.28 -28.72 22.36
C SER A 634 -20.10 -27.41 22.38
N LYS A 635 -19.78 -26.48 21.47
CA LYS A 635 -20.41 -25.16 21.22
C LYS A 635 -21.11 -25.10 19.86
N PHE A 636 -21.36 -26.26 19.25
CA PHE A 636 -22.14 -26.40 18.03
C PHE A 636 -23.41 -27.22 18.32
N GLU A 637 -24.51 -26.86 17.68
CA GLU A 637 -25.82 -27.44 17.91
C GLU A 637 -26.66 -27.43 16.63
N CYS A 638 -27.47 -28.47 16.42
CA CYS A 638 -28.48 -28.50 15.37
C CYS A 638 -29.87 -28.54 16.02
N SER A 639 -30.63 -27.47 15.83
CA SER A 639 -32.02 -27.34 16.24
C SER A 639 -32.92 -27.76 15.07
N GLN A 640 -33.71 -28.82 15.29
CA GLN A 640 -34.66 -29.34 14.32
C GLN A 640 -36.08 -29.07 14.78
N MET A 641 -36.93 -28.67 13.83
CA MET A 641 -38.37 -28.53 14.05
C MET A 641 -39.14 -28.63 12.72
N PRO A 642 -40.40 -29.08 12.70
CA PRO A 642 -41.23 -29.05 11.51
C PRO A 642 -41.71 -27.62 11.23
N HIS A 643 -41.30 -27.02 10.12
CA HIS A 643 -41.75 -25.67 9.75
C HIS A 643 -41.68 -25.41 8.23
N PRO A 644 -42.74 -24.90 7.57
CA PRO A 644 -42.78 -24.71 6.12
C PRO A 644 -41.62 -23.87 5.55
N LEU A 645 -41.15 -22.83 6.25
CA LEU A 645 -39.98 -22.06 5.80
C LEU A 645 -38.70 -22.91 5.83
N LEU A 646 -38.54 -23.79 6.81
CA LEU A 646 -37.37 -24.66 6.95
C LEU A 646 -37.41 -25.84 5.95
N GLU A 647 -38.55 -26.11 5.33
CA GLU A 647 -38.64 -27.02 4.18
C GLU A 647 -37.79 -26.51 3.01
N HIS A 648 -37.64 -25.19 2.86
CA HIS A 648 -36.93 -24.57 1.75
C HIS A 648 -35.56 -23.98 2.10
N ILE A 649 -35.33 -23.51 3.34
CA ILE A 649 -34.06 -22.90 3.76
C ILE A 649 -33.59 -23.44 5.13
N THR A 650 -32.35 -23.12 5.50
CA THR A 650 -31.77 -23.46 6.82
C THR A 650 -31.06 -22.22 7.36
N PHE A 651 -31.29 -21.88 8.63
CA PHE A 651 -30.62 -20.73 9.26
C PHE A 651 -29.41 -21.17 10.06
N VAL A 652 -28.39 -20.31 10.13
CA VAL A 652 -27.25 -20.46 11.04
C VAL A 652 -27.23 -19.24 11.96
N ASP A 653 -27.65 -19.42 13.21
CA ASP A 653 -27.52 -18.41 14.26
C ASP A 653 -26.11 -18.51 14.84
N THR A 654 -25.32 -17.43 14.73
CA THR A 654 -23.94 -17.42 15.27
C THR A 654 -23.91 -16.78 16.67
N PRO A 655 -22.95 -17.15 17.53
CA PRO A 655 -22.69 -16.41 18.76
C PRO A 655 -22.47 -14.92 18.48
N GLY A 656 -22.82 -14.07 19.44
CA GLY A 656 -22.52 -12.64 19.36
C GLY A 656 -21.01 -12.39 19.20
N VAL A 657 -20.61 -11.58 18.22
CA VAL A 657 -19.22 -11.11 18.15
C VAL A 657 -18.97 -10.17 19.33
N LEU A 658 -17.86 -10.36 20.02
CA LEU A 658 -17.52 -9.64 21.25
C LEU A 658 -16.70 -8.40 20.90
N SER A 659 -16.60 -7.46 21.85
CA SER A 659 -16.07 -6.12 21.58
C SER A 659 -14.75 -5.80 22.29
N GLY A 660 -14.07 -6.79 22.91
CA GLY A 660 -12.81 -6.54 23.63
C GLY A 660 -11.90 -7.76 23.82
N GLU A 661 -10.59 -7.51 23.83
CA GLU A 661 -9.53 -8.52 23.83
C GLU A 661 -9.62 -9.54 25.00
N LYS A 662 -10.05 -9.09 26.19
CA LYS A 662 -10.22 -9.95 27.38
C LYS A 662 -11.32 -11.00 27.28
N GLN A 663 -12.26 -10.85 26.33
CA GLN A 663 -13.31 -11.83 26.08
C GLN A 663 -12.93 -12.82 24.96
N ARG A 664 -11.95 -12.48 24.11
CA ARG A 664 -11.44 -13.38 23.06
C ARG A 664 -10.76 -14.61 23.64
N THR A 665 -9.98 -14.41 24.70
CA THR A 665 -9.28 -15.48 25.44
C THR A 665 -10.21 -16.47 26.15
N GLN A 666 -11.53 -16.22 26.18
CA GLN A 666 -12.52 -17.17 26.69
C GLN A 666 -12.98 -18.19 25.65
N ARG A 667 -12.69 -17.99 24.35
CA ARG A 667 -13.05 -18.93 23.28
C ARG A 667 -11.95 -19.97 23.12
N SER A 668 -12.28 -21.23 23.39
CA SER A 668 -11.40 -22.40 23.24
C SER A 668 -11.29 -22.93 21.79
N TYR A 669 -11.81 -22.19 20.82
CA TYR A 669 -11.86 -22.58 19.40
C TYR A 669 -11.71 -21.35 18.48
N ASP A 670 -11.29 -21.58 17.25
CA ASP A 670 -11.16 -20.52 16.24
C ASP A 670 -12.54 -20.11 15.68
N PHE A 671 -13.10 -19.05 16.27
CA PHE A 671 -14.34 -18.43 15.81
C PHE A 671 -14.26 -17.90 14.38
N THR A 672 -13.08 -17.43 13.94
CA THR A 672 -12.92 -16.81 12.61
C THR A 672 -12.89 -17.90 11.53
N GLY A 673 -12.11 -18.96 11.73
CA GLY A 673 -12.09 -20.13 10.86
C GLY A 673 -13.45 -20.83 10.76
N VAL A 674 -14.17 -21.02 11.87
CA VAL A 674 -15.55 -21.55 11.86
C VAL A 674 -16.49 -20.65 11.06
N THR A 675 -16.43 -19.33 11.27
CA THR A 675 -17.30 -18.38 10.55
C THR A 675 -16.99 -18.38 9.04
N SER A 676 -15.72 -18.48 8.66
CA SER A 676 -15.29 -18.59 7.26
C SER A 676 -15.76 -19.92 6.63
N TRP A 677 -15.71 -21.04 7.37
CA TRP A 677 -16.25 -22.34 6.93
C TRP A 677 -17.76 -22.26 6.63
N PHE A 678 -18.55 -21.64 7.52
CA PHE A 678 -19.97 -21.42 7.26
C PHE A 678 -20.19 -20.44 6.10
N ALA A 679 -19.41 -19.36 6.00
CA ALA A 679 -19.51 -18.39 4.91
C ALA A 679 -19.26 -19.02 3.52
N ALA A 680 -18.36 -20.01 3.43
CA ALA A 680 -18.13 -20.79 2.22
C ALA A 680 -19.37 -21.60 1.82
N LYS A 681 -20.02 -22.29 2.78
CA LYS A 681 -21.20 -23.15 2.53
C LYS A 681 -22.54 -22.41 2.45
N CYS A 682 -22.69 -21.21 3.02
CA CYS A 682 -23.95 -20.47 3.01
C CYS A 682 -24.22 -19.81 1.65
N ASP A 683 -25.48 -19.52 1.36
CA ASP A 683 -25.94 -18.84 0.14
C ASP A 683 -26.20 -17.35 0.39
N LEU A 684 -26.58 -16.99 1.63
CA LEU A 684 -26.76 -15.61 2.10
C LEU A 684 -26.09 -15.41 3.48
N ILE A 685 -25.49 -14.24 3.68
CA ILE A 685 -24.89 -13.81 4.95
C ILE A 685 -25.52 -12.48 5.35
N LEU A 686 -26.32 -12.49 6.42
CA LEU A 686 -26.94 -11.30 7.00
C LEU A 686 -26.01 -10.70 8.07
N LEU A 687 -25.47 -9.51 7.83
CA LEU A 687 -24.72 -8.72 8.81
C LEU A 687 -25.67 -7.80 9.59
N LEU A 688 -26.00 -8.17 10.82
CA LEU A 688 -26.92 -7.42 11.69
C LEU A 688 -26.19 -6.38 12.54
N PHE A 689 -26.62 -5.13 12.42
CA PHE A 689 -26.19 -3.98 13.21
C PHE A 689 -27.34 -3.42 14.05
N ASP A 690 -26.99 -2.78 15.17
CA ASP A 690 -27.91 -2.09 16.07
C ASP A 690 -27.56 -0.58 16.04
N PRO A 691 -28.51 0.33 15.74
CA PRO A 691 -28.24 1.75 15.62
C PRO A 691 -27.74 2.40 16.92
N HIS A 692 -28.09 1.83 18.08
CA HIS A 692 -27.59 2.30 19.38
C HIS A 692 -26.16 1.85 19.68
N LYS A 693 -25.64 0.86 18.96
CA LYS A 693 -24.35 0.21 19.21
C LYS A 693 -23.61 -0.07 17.90
N LEU A 694 -23.39 0.98 17.12
CA LEU A 694 -22.78 0.89 15.78
C LEU A 694 -21.25 0.70 15.78
N ASP A 695 -20.62 0.54 16.93
CA ASP A 695 -19.16 0.39 17.05
C ASP A 695 -18.69 -0.94 16.44
N ILE A 696 -18.10 -0.93 15.25
CA ILE A 696 -17.54 -2.15 14.65
C ILE A 696 -16.25 -2.53 15.40
N SER A 697 -16.33 -3.47 16.33
CA SER A 697 -15.16 -3.94 17.11
C SER A 697 -14.06 -4.53 16.21
N ASP A 698 -12.81 -4.54 16.69
CA ASP A 698 -11.70 -5.16 15.96
C ASP A 698 -11.81 -6.70 15.89
N GLU A 699 -12.70 -7.32 16.67
CA GLU A 699 -13.12 -8.70 16.40
C GLU A 699 -14.08 -8.76 15.23
N PHE A 700 -15.10 -7.90 15.19
CA PHE A 700 -16.05 -7.90 14.08
C PHE A 700 -15.40 -7.50 12.76
N LYS A 701 -14.43 -6.56 12.73
CA LYS A 701 -13.60 -6.28 11.55
C LYS A 701 -12.82 -7.50 11.07
N ARG A 702 -12.18 -8.25 11.98
CA ARG A 702 -11.44 -9.48 11.64
C ARG A 702 -12.38 -10.55 11.07
N VAL A 703 -13.56 -10.74 11.67
CA VAL A 703 -14.56 -11.70 11.18
C VAL A 703 -15.12 -11.28 9.82
N ILE A 704 -15.50 -10.02 9.61
CA ILE A 704 -15.95 -9.52 8.30
C ILE A 704 -14.83 -9.68 7.25
N SER A 705 -13.56 -9.46 7.62
CA SER A 705 -12.41 -9.67 6.73
C SER A 705 -12.23 -11.14 6.32
N SER A 706 -12.70 -12.10 7.13
CA SER A 706 -12.71 -13.54 6.79
C SER A 706 -13.82 -13.97 5.83
N LEU A 707 -14.72 -13.04 5.46
CA LEU A 707 -15.78 -13.23 4.47
C LEU A 707 -15.37 -12.75 3.05
N ARG A 708 -14.16 -12.23 2.88
CA ARG A 708 -13.66 -11.74 1.58
C ARG A 708 -13.72 -12.83 0.51
N GLY A 709 -14.23 -12.48 -0.67
CA GLY A 709 -14.51 -13.44 -1.74
C GLY A 709 -15.91 -14.08 -1.64
N HIS A 710 -16.70 -13.70 -0.63
CA HIS A 710 -18.12 -14.02 -0.48
C HIS A 710 -18.98 -12.76 -0.37
N ASP A 711 -18.44 -11.61 -0.77
CA ASP A 711 -19.06 -10.29 -0.67
C ASP A 711 -20.43 -10.23 -1.38
N ASP A 712 -20.59 -10.98 -2.47
CA ASP A 712 -21.85 -11.10 -3.23
C ASP A 712 -23.00 -11.73 -2.42
N LYS A 713 -22.67 -12.60 -1.46
CA LYS A 713 -23.60 -13.22 -0.51
C LYS A 713 -23.99 -12.30 0.64
N ILE A 714 -23.30 -11.18 0.83
CA ILE A 714 -23.50 -10.35 2.02
C ILE A 714 -24.70 -9.42 1.80
N ARG A 715 -25.56 -9.32 2.83
CA ARG A 715 -26.60 -8.32 2.98
C ARG A 715 -26.52 -7.73 4.37
N VAL A 716 -26.72 -6.43 4.48
CA VAL A 716 -26.60 -5.71 5.75
C VAL A 716 -28.00 -5.43 6.28
N VAL A 717 -28.20 -5.59 7.59
CA VAL A 717 -29.49 -5.30 8.25
C VAL A 717 -29.22 -4.34 9.39
N LEU A 718 -29.75 -3.12 9.30
CA LEU A 718 -29.80 -2.17 10.40
C LEU A 718 -31.12 -2.42 11.16
N ASN A 719 -31.03 -3.29 12.17
CA ASN A 719 -32.15 -3.75 12.97
C ASN A 719 -32.45 -2.76 14.12
N LYS A 720 -33.66 -2.77 14.68
CA LYS A 720 -34.11 -1.83 15.74
C LYS A 720 -34.11 -0.35 15.32
N ALA A 721 -34.30 -0.06 14.03
CA ALA A 721 -34.33 1.31 13.51
C ALA A 721 -35.49 2.16 14.08
N ASP A 722 -36.53 1.51 14.62
CA ASP A 722 -37.67 2.13 15.31
C ASP A 722 -37.34 2.75 16.67
N GLN A 723 -36.14 2.51 17.20
CA GLN A 723 -35.72 2.99 18.52
C GLN A 723 -35.04 4.37 18.48
N ILE A 724 -34.80 4.92 17.28
CA ILE A 724 -34.14 6.22 17.08
C ILE A 724 -34.94 7.09 16.12
N ASP A 725 -34.73 8.42 16.18
CA ASP A 725 -35.39 9.36 15.27
C ASP A 725 -34.80 9.30 13.85
N THR A 726 -35.52 9.89 12.89
CA THR A 726 -35.14 9.88 11.47
C THR A 726 -33.81 10.58 11.19
N GLN A 727 -33.44 11.65 11.91
CA GLN A 727 -32.16 12.33 11.71
C GLN A 727 -30.99 11.51 12.28
N GLN A 728 -31.15 10.94 13.48
CA GLN A 728 -30.18 10.00 14.03
C GLN A 728 -30.03 8.77 13.13
N LEU A 729 -31.11 8.28 12.52
CA LEU A 729 -31.09 7.14 11.62
C LEU A 729 -30.24 7.41 10.37
N MET A 730 -30.39 8.58 9.76
CA MET A 730 -29.57 8.98 8.61
C MET A 730 -28.08 9.12 8.99
N ARG A 731 -27.78 9.66 10.19
CA ARG A 731 -26.40 9.77 10.71
C ARG A 731 -25.77 8.39 10.95
N VAL A 732 -26.51 7.49 11.58
CA VAL A 732 -26.11 6.10 11.87
C VAL A 732 -25.91 5.31 10.58
N TYR A 733 -26.83 5.43 9.62
CA TYR A 733 -26.72 4.81 8.30
C TYR A 733 -25.47 5.28 7.55
N GLY A 734 -25.19 6.59 7.54
CA GLY A 734 -23.97 7.15 6.94
C GLY A 734 -22.69 6.60 7.60
N ALA A 735 -22.65 6.55 8.93
CA ALA A 735 -21.53 5.99 9.69
C ALA A 735 -21.33 4.48 9.42
N LEU A 736 -22.42 3.72 9.24
CA LEU A 736 -22.38 2.29 8.91
C LEU A 736 -21.76 2.08 7.52
N MET A 737 -22.25 2.81 6.52
CA MET A 737 -21.76 2.70 5.14
C MET A 737 -20.29 3.12 5.01
N TRP A 738 -19.87 4.18 5.73
CA TRP A 738 -18.47 4.58 5.83
C TRP A 738 -17.60 3.48 6.43
N SER A 739 -18.05 2.87 7.53
CA SER A 739 -17.30 1.83 8.25
C SER A 739 -17.21 0.53 7.46
N LEU A 740 -18.31 0.09 6.83
CA LEU A 740 -18.32 -1.09 5.96
C LEU A 740 -17.46 -0.89 4.71
N GLY A 741 -17.47 0.31 4.10
CA GLY A 741 -16.59 0.64 2.99
C GLY A 741 -15.10 0.48 3.33
N LYS A 742 -14.68 0.93 4.53
CA LYS A 742 -13.30 0.74 5.04
C LYS A 742 -12.95 -0.74 5.26
N VAL A 743 -13.89 -1.58 5.72
CA VAL A 743 -13.60 -2.97 6.14
C VAL A 743 -13.68 -3.97 4.99
N LEU A 744 -14.74 -3.91 4.19
CA LEU A 744 -14.98 -4.84 3.07
C LEU A 744 -14.01 -4.58 1.90
N ASN A 745 -13.63 -3.32 1.66
CA ASN A 745 -12.70 -2.92 0.60
C ASN A 745 -13.14 -3.39 -0.82
N THR A 746 -14.45 -3.44 -1.05
CA THR A 746 -15.06 -3.67 -2.37
C THR A 746 -15.52 -2.33 -2.97
N PRO A 747 -15.47 -2.15 -4.30
CA PRO A 747 -15.98 -0.96 -4.97
C PRO A 747 -17.53 -0.93 -5.04
N GLU A 748 -18.19 -2.06 -4.79
CA GLU A 748 -19.64 -2.21 -4.86
C GLU A 748 -20.29 -1.83 -3.53
N VAL A 749 -21.44 -1.16 -3.61
CA VAL A 749 -22.15 -0.65 -2.43
C VAL A 749 -23.08 -1.73 -1.90
N MET A 750 -22.85 -2.18 -0.68
CA MET A 750 -23.68 -3.21 -0.03
C MET A 750 -25.12 -2.74 0.19
N ARG A 751 -26.09 -3.61 -0.11
CA ARG A 751 -27.49 -3.37 0.23
C ARG A 751 -27.69 -3.48 1.75
N VAL A 752 -28.17 -2.39 2.34
CA VAL A 752 -28.59 -2.30 3.75
C VAL A 752 -30.10 -2.27 3.81
N TYR A 753 -30.73 -3.18 4.56
CA TYR A 753 -32.15 -3.15 4.90
C TYR A 753 -32.34 -2.47 6.26
N ILE A 754 -33.26 -1.51 6.34
CA ILE A 754 -33.47 -0.71 7.55
C ILE A 754 -34.84 -1.04 8.15
N GLY A 755 -34.90 -1.45 9.41
CA GLY A 755 -36.18 -1.72 10.07
C GLY A 755 -36.06 -2.31 11.47
N SER A 756 -37.16 -2.85 11.98
CA SER A 756 -37.21 -3.52 13.28
C SER A 756 -37.78 -4.92 13.18
N PHE A 757 -36.91 -5.92 13.16
CA PHE A 757 -37.27 -7.30 12.87
C PHE A 757 -37.58 -8.06 14.16
N ASN A 758 -38.75 -7.74 14.73
CA ASN A 758 -39.26 -8.36 15.95
C ASN A 758 -40.80 -8.32 15.99
N ASP A 759 -41.40 -9.00 16.95
CA ASP A 759 -42.87 -9.19 17.00
C ASP A 759 -43.62 -8.06 17.72
N LYS A 760 -42.95 -6.95 18.07
CA LYS A 760 -43.57 -5.75 18.66
C LYS A 760 -44.03 -4.79 17.56
N PRO A 761 -45.07 -3.99 17.81
CA PRO A 761 -45.44 -2.90 16.90
C PRO A 761 -44.28 -1.90 16.78
N VAL A 762 -44.11 -1.33 15.58
CA VAL A 762 -43.18 -0.21 15.33
C VAL A 762 -43.53 0.94 16.26
N ASN A 763 -42.52 1.57 16.87
CA ASN A 763 -42.72 2.76 17.69
C ASN A 763 -43.04 3.99 16.82
N ASP A 764 -44.33 4.17 16.52
CA ASP A 764 -44.85 5.26 15.68
C ASP A 764 -44.42 6.66 16.16
N ALA A 765 -44.15 6.83 17.46
CA ALA A 765 -43.71 8.10 18.05
C ALA A 765 -42.25 8.46 17.76
N ALA A 766 -41.38 7.47 17.51
CA ALA A 766 -39.96 7.68 17.19
C ALA A 766 -39.70 7.60 15.67
N ALA A 767 -40.38 6.67 14.98
CA ALA A 767 -40.25 6.49 13.54
C ALA A 767 -40.95 7.58 12.72
N GLY A 768 -42.04 8.14 13.24
CA GLY A 768 -42.96 8.99 12.48
C GLY A 768 -43.66 8.24 11.34
N PRO A 769 -44.58 8.91 10.61
CA PRO A 769 -45.34 8.26 9.54
C PRO A 769 -44.47 7.80 8.38
N LEU A 770 -43.43 8.56 8.03
CA LEU A 770 -42.51 8.24 6.92
C LEU A 770 -41.57 7.07 7.26
N GLY A 771 -41.12 6.97 8.52
CA GLY A 771 -40.23 5.88 8.96
C GLY A 771 -40.93 4.52 8.98
N LYS A 772 -42.23 4.49 9.32
CA LYS A 772 -43.04 3.27 9.30
C LYS A 772 -43.15 2.67 7.90
N GLU A 773 -43.57 3.47 6.90
CA GLU A 773 -43.66 3.03 5.50
C GLU A 773 -42.30 2.54 4.98
N LEU A 774 -41.21 3.25 5.32
CA LEU A 774 -39.86 2.81 4.99
C LEU A 774 -39.53 1.44 5.59
N PHE A 775 -39.77 1.23 6.89
CA PHE A 775 -39.42 -0.04 7.55
C PHE A 775 -40.25 -1.21 7.04
N GLU A 776 -41.56 -1.03 6.81
CA GLU A 776 -42.43 -2.06 6.23
C GLU A 776 -41.97 -2.44 4.81
N LYS A 777 -41.69 -1.45 3.96
CA LYS A 777 -41.17 -1.65 2.60
C LYS A 777 -39.79 -2.31 2.57
N GLU A 778 -38.92 -1.97 3.51
CA GLU A 778 -37.60 -2.58 3.65
C GLU A 778 -37.65 -4.00 4.21
N GLN A 779 -38.62 -4.31 5.07
CA GLN A 779 -38.93 -5.67 5.50
C GLN A 779 -39.43 -6.51 4.33
N ASP A 780 -40.37 -6.00 3.53
CA ASP A 780 -40.87 -6.67 2.33
C ASP A 780 -39.76 -6.90 1.30
N ASN A 781 -38.89 -5.90 1.07
CA ASN A 781 -37.72 -6.03 0.21
C ASN A 781 -36.76 -7.14 0.70
N LEU A 782 -36.56 -7.29 2.02
CA LEU A 782 -35.73 -8.35 2.57
C LEU A 782 -36.43 -9.72 2.45
N LEU A 783 -37.73 -9.80 2.76
CA LEU A 783 -38.52 -11.02 2.60
C LEU A 783 -38.56 -11.49 1.14
N ALA A 784 -38.56 -10.56 0.17
CA ALA A 784 -38.44 -10.88 -1.25
C ALA A 784 -37.06 -11.47 -1.60
N ASP A 785 -35.96 -10.87 -1.14
CA ASP A 785 -34.61 -11.43 -1.37
C ASP A 785 -34.45 -12.79 -0.67
N LEU A 786 -35.02 -12.98 0.53
CA LEU A 786 -35.05 -14.26 1.26
C LEU A 786 -35.83 -15.36 0.52
N LYS A 787 -37.00 -15.02 -0.07
CA LYS A 787 -37.81 -15.95 -0.88
C LYS A 787 -37.10 -16.38 -2.17
N ASP A 788 -36.25 -15.52 -2.71
CA ASP A 788 -35.48 -15.77 -3.94
C ASP A 788 -34.17 -16.56 -3.70
N ILE A 789 -33.78 -16.79 -2.44
CA ILE A 789 -32.57 -17.56 -2.11
C ILE A 789 -32.56 -18.95 -2.73
N PRO A 790 -33.61 -19.79 -2.64
CA PRO A 790 -33.54 -21.15 -3.18
C PRO A 790 -33.31 -21.17 -4.70
N LYS A 791 -33.93 -20.23 -5.42
CA LYS A 791 -33.73 -19.99 -6.85
C LYS A 791 -32.27 -19.62 -7.13
N LYS A 792 -31.76 -18.57 -6.49
CA LYS A 792 -30.37 -18.11 -6.58
C LYS A 792 -29.35 -19.20 -6.20
N ALA A 793 -29.64 -20.01 -5.19
CA ALA A 793 -28.78 -21.08 -4.70
C ALA A 793 -28.66 -22.23 -5.71
N CYS A 794 -29.75 -22.60 -6.39
CA CYS A 794 -29.70 -23.57 -7.49
C CYS A 794 -28.78 -23.07 -8.63
N ASP A 795 -28.96 -21.83 -9.07
CA ASP A 795 -28.12 -21.21 -10.11
C ASP A 795 -26.66 -21.06 -9.66
N ARG A 796 -26.43 -20.71 -8.39
CA ARG A 796 -25.09 -20.67 -7.78
C ARG A 796 -24.42 -22.04 -7.79
N ARG A 797 -25.13 -23.11 -7.43
CA ARG A 797 -24.57 -24.48 -7.43
C ARG A 797 -24.14 -24.94 -8.82
N ILE A 798 -24.91 -24.61 -9.85
CA ILE A 798 -24.52 -24.84 -11.26
C ILE A 798 -23.20 -24.11 -11.56
N ASN A 799 -23.11 -22.84 -11.20
CA ASN A 799 -21.92 -22.01 -11.45
C ASN A 799 -20.68 -22.48 -10.67
N GLU A 800 -20.81 -22.82 -9.38
CA GLU A 800 -19.70 -23.36 -8.57
C GLU A 800 -19.28 -24.75 -9.06
N PHE A 801 -20.22 -25.60 -9.51
CA PHE A 801 -19.89 -26.88 -10.13
C PHE A 801 -19.07 -26.69 -11.41
N VAL A 802 -19.44 -25.74 -12.26
CA VAL A 802 -18.71 -25.38 -13.48
C VAL A 802 -17.32 -24.81 -13.15
N LYS A 803 -17.20 -23.90 -12.17
CA LYS A 803 -15.90 -23.39 -11.70
C LYS A 803 -15.00 -24.52 -11.20
N ARG A 804 -15.51 -25.40 -10.34
CA ARG A 804 -14.78 -26.56 -9.81
C ARG A 804 -14.33 -27.50 -10.93
N ALA A 805 -15.17 -27.76 -11.92
CA ALA A 805 -14.80 -28.55 -13.09
C ALA A 805 -13.65 -27.93 -13.91
N ARG A 806 -13.64 -26.60 -14.10
CA ARG A 806 -12.52 -25.90 -14.75
C ARG A 806 -11.25 -25.96 -13.89
N ALA A 807 -11.34 -25.68 -12.59
CA ALA A 807 -10.22 -25.74 -11.66
C ALA A 807 -9.58 -27.15 -11.62
N ALA A 808 -10.37 -28.22 -11.55
CA ALA A 808 -9.88 -29.59 -11.59
C ALA A 808 -9.20 -29.94 -12.94
N LYS A 809 -9.70 -29.41 -14.05
CA LYS A 809 -9.07 -29.57 -15.38
C LYS A 809 -7.71 -28.88 -15.45
N ILE A 810 -7.62 -27.64 -14.94
CA ILE A 810 -6.36 -26.86 -14.89
C ILE A 810 -5.35 -27.53 -13.94
N HIS A 811 -5.79 -27.97 -12.77
CA HIS A 811 -4.98 -28.75 -11.82
C HIS A 811 -4.41 -30.02 -12.47
N ALA A 812 -5.24 -30.78 -13.19
CA ALA A 812 -4.79 -31.97 -13.92
C ALA A 812 -3.72 -31.64 -14.98
N TYR A 813 -3.83 -30.50 -15.69
CA TYR A 813 -2.80 -30.03 -16.62
C TYR A 813 -1.50 -29.64 -15.88
N ILE A 814 -1.58 -28.89 -14.78
CA ILE A 814 -0.42 -28.48 -13.97
C ILE A 814 0.34 -29.72 -13.45
N ILE A 815 -0.34 -30.64 -12.79
CA ILE A 815 0.26 -31.86 -12.24
C ILE A 815 0.90 -32.72 -13.35
N SER A 816 0.21 -32.85 -14.50
CA SER A 816 0.73 -33.58 -15.65
C SER A 816 1.95 -32.92 -16.29
N HIS A 817 1.99 -31.59 -16.34
CA HIS A 817 3.11 -30.81 -16.87
C HIS A 817 4.34 -30.93 -15.96
N LEU A 818 4.16 -30.76 -14.64
CA LEU A 818 5.23 -31.00 -13.67
C LEU A 818 5.79 -32.43 -13.77
N LYS A 819 4.93 -33.43 -13.99
CA LYS A 819 5.36 -34.82 -14.23
C LYS A 819 6.09 -35.01 -15.57
N LYS A 820 5.75 -34.25 -16.61
CA LYS A 820 6.37 -34.26 -17.95
C LYS A 820 7.79 -33.69 -17.92
N GLU A 821 8.05 -32.67 -17.10
CA GLU A 821 9.37 -32.03 -16.95
C GLU A 821 10.35 -32.82 -16.03
N MET A 822 9.91 -33.87 -15.34
CA MET A 822 10.76 -34.65 -14.44
C MET A 822 11.74 -35.60 -15.18
N PRO A 823 13.05 -35.61 -14.84
CA PRO A 823 14.03 -36.48 -15.49
C PRO A 823 13.91 -37.94 -15.05
N VAL A 824 14.05 -38.87 -15.99
CA VAL A 824 13.78 -40.31 -15.74
C VAL A 824 14.84 -41.00 -14.88
N MET A 825 16.13 -40.68 -15.04
CA MET A 825 17.26 -41.44 -14.45
C MET A 825 17.97 -40.75 -13.28
N MET A 826 18.54 -39.55 -13.47
CA MET A 826 19.33 -38.85 -12.43
C MET A 826 18.88 -37.38 -12.27
N GLY A 827 19.20 -36.79 -11.12
CA GLY A 827 18.94 -35.36 -10.84
C GLY A 827 17.52 -35.03 -10.37
N LYS A 828 16.64 -36.02 -10.13
CA LYS A 828 15.23 -35.84 -9.77
C LYS A 828 14.99 -34.81 -8.66
N ALA A 829 15.74 -34.87 -7.54
CA ALA A 829 15.58 -33.91 -6.45
C ALA A 829 15.91 -32.46 -6.85
N LYS A 830 16.99 -32.25 -7.61
CA LYS A 830 17.39 -30.92 -8.12
C LYS A 830 16.41 -30.38 -9.17
N ALA A 831 15.85 -31.26 -10.00
CA ALA A 831 14.82 -30.91 -10.98
C ALA A 831 13.49 -30.54 -10.28
N GLN A 832 13.06 -31.33 -9.29
CA GLN A 832 11.88 -31.02 -8.48
C GLN A 832 12.02 -29.67 -7.77
N GLN A 833 13.15 -29.39 -7.11
CA GLN A 833 13.36 -28.10 -6.46
C GLN A 833 13.25 -26.95 -7.46
N ARG A 834 13.91 -27.06 -8.62
CA ARG A 834 13.83 -26.06 -9.70
C ARG A 834 12.39 -25.82 -10.20
N LEU A 835 11.57 -26.86 -10.31
CA LEU A 835 10.17 -26.74 -10.73
C LEU A 835 9.28 -26.08 -9.66
N ILE A 836 9.59 -26.29 -8.38
CA ILE A 836 8.92 -25.66 -7.23
C ILE A 836 9.32 -24.17 -7.13
N ASP A 837 10.60 -23.86 -7.31
CA ASP A 837 11.11 -22.49 -7.29
C ASP A 837 10.48 -21.67 -8.44
N ASN A 838 10.54 -22.20 -9.67
CA ASN A 838 10.04 -21.55 -10.89
C ASN A 838 8.55 -21.80 -11.20
N LEU A 839 7.73 -22.15 -10.20
CA LEU A 839 6.34 -22.60 -10.41
C LEU A 839 5.46 -21.60 -11.20
N GLU A 840 5.71 -20.29 -11.05
CA GLU A 840 5.04 -19.21 -11.78
C GLU A 840 5.26 -19.31 -13.30
N ASP A 841 6.50 -19.56 -13.73
CA ASP A 841 6.84 -19.77 -15.15
C ASP A 841 6.22 -21.05 -15.69
N GLU A 842 6.17 -22.12 -14.88
CA GLU A 842 5.54 -23.38 -15.28
C GLU A 842 4.02 -23.23 -15.46
N PHE A 843 3.34 -22.46 -14.59
CA PHE A 843 1.94 -22.09 -14.78
C PHE A 843 1.76 -21.28 -16.08
N ALA A 844 2.64 -20.32 -16.35
CA ALA A 844 2.60 -19.52 -17.59
C ALA A 844 2.90 -20.34 -18.86
N LYS A 845 3.61 -21.48 -18.77
CA LYS A 845 3.73 -22.46 -19.87
C LYS A 845 2.43 -23.22 -20.07
N VAL A 846 1.87 -23.81 -19.02
CA VAL A 846 0.59 -24.56 -19.05
C VAL A 846 -0.54 -23.69 -19.61
N GLN A 847 -0.58 -22.42 -19.20
CA GLN A 847 -1.54 -21.43 -19.69
C GLN A 847 -1.45 -21.24 -21.21
N ARG A 848 -0.23 -21.13 -21.76
CA ARG A 848 0.02 -20.94 -23.20
C ARG A 848 -0.17 -22.22 -24.01
N GLU A 849 0.26 -23.38 -23.51
CA GLU A 849 0.09 -24.67 -24.19
C GLU A 849 -1.40 -25.02 -24.35
N HIS A 850 -2.20 -24.82 -23.30
CA HIS A 850 -3.62 -25.21 -23.27
C HIS A 850 -4.62 -24.05 -23.46
N HIS A 851 -4.14 -22.83 -23.74
CA HIS A 851 -4.96 -21.65 -24.04
C HIS A 851 -5.97 -21.30 -22.92
N LEU A 852 -5.50 -21.35 -21.67
CA LEU A 852 -6.32 -21.25 -20.47
C LEU A 852 -6.41 -19.79 -19.95
N PRO A 853 -7.55 -19.35 -19.36
CA PRO A 853 -7.64 -18.04 -18.72
C PRO A 853 -6.75 -17.97 -17.47
N ALA A 854 -5.98 -16.88 -17.30
CA ALA A 854 -5.12 -16.70 -16.13
C ALA A 854 -5.90 -16.70 -14.81
N GLY A 855 -7.13 -16.17 -14.81
CA GLY A 855 -7.96 -16.05 -13.61
C GLY A 855 -8.55 -17.36 -13.09
N ASP A 856 -8.47 -18.47 -13.84
CA ASP A 856 -8.89 -19.80 -13.37
C ASP A 856 -7.70 -20.61 -12.75
N PHE A 857 -6.47 -20.06 -12.68
CA PHE A 857 -5.33 -20.72 -12.04
C PHE A 857 -5.31 -20.55 -10.51
N PRO A 858 -4.79 -21.53 -9.75
CA PRO A 858 -4.67 -21.43 -8.30
C PRO A 858 -3.58 -20.42 -7.89
N ASN A 859 -3.64 -19.96 -6.63
CA ASN A 859 -2.55 -19.15 -6.05
C ASN A 859 -1.24 -19.94 -6.01
N VAL A 860 -0.14 -19.33 -6.47
CA VAL A 860 1.12 -20.04 -6.69
C VAL A 860 1.83 -20.35 -5.39
N GLU A 861 1.80 -19.46 -4.40
CA GLU A 861 2.45 -19.65 -3.10
C GLU A 861 1.84 -20.83 -2.34
N HIS A 862 0.51 -20.89 -2.25
CA HIS A 862 -0.21 -21.99 -1.62
C HIS A 862 0.02 -23.32 -2.36
N PHE A 863 0.00 -23.29 -3.70
CA PHE A 863 0.30 -24.48 -4.49
C PHE A 863 1.75 -24.96 -4.28
N ARG A 864 2.72 -24.03 -4.19
CA ARG A 864 4.14 -24.30 -3.92
C ARG A 864 4.33 -24.97 -2.55
N GLU A 865 3.63 -24.48 -1.53
CA GLU A 865 3.63 -25.04 -0.17
C GLU A 865 3.14 -26.50 -0.18
N VAL A 866 1.94 -26.76 -0.71
CA VAL A 866 1.39 -28.14 -0.79
C VAL A 866 2.28 -29.04 -1.65
N LEU A 867 2.73 -28.57 -2.81
CA LEU A 867 3.58 -29.31 -3.75
C LEU A 867 4.90 -29.76 -3.12
N SER A 868 5.45 -29.00 -2.16
CA SER A 868 6.69 -29.35 -1.46
C SER A 868 6.60 -30.67 -0.68
N GLY A 869 5.40 -31.05 -0.21
CA GLY A 869 5.13 -32.32 0.45
C GLY A 869 5.05 -33.54 -0.49
N TYR A 870 5.03 -33.33 -1.80
CA TYR A 870 4.87 -34.38 -2.80
C TYR A 870 6.18 -34.75 -3.51
N THR A 871 6.27 -35.97 -4.01
CA THR A 871 7.30 -36.37 -4.98
C THR A 871 6.72 -36.23 -6.38
N ILE A 872 7.18 -35.26 -7.19
CA ILE A 872 6.60 -34.98 -8.52
C ILE A 872 6.71 -36.22 -9.45
N ASP A 873 7.75 -37.04 -9.28
CA ASP A 873 7.92 -38.28 -10.04
C ASP A 873 6.87 -39.38 -9.70
N LYS A 874 6.06 -39.22 -8.65
CA LYS A 874 4.94 -40.14 -8.35
C LYS A 874 3.62 -39.71 -8.98
N PHE A 875 3.54 -38.53 -9.60
CA PHE A 875 2.32 -38.07 -10.24
C PHE A 875 1.97 -38.85 -11.50
N GLU A 876 0.68 -38.92 -11.78
CA GLU A 876 0.11 -39.50 -13.00
C GLU A 876 0.42 -38.63 -14.22
N LYS A 877 0.58 -39.27 -15.38
CA LYS A 877 0.65 -38.56 -16.67
C LYS A 877 -0.75 -38.15 -17.12
N LEU A 878 -0.84 -37.13 -17.98
CA LEU A 878 -2.12 -36.68 -18.54
C LEU A 878 -2.88 -37.84 -19.21
N LYS A 879 -4.16 -37.98 -18.87
CA LYS A 879 -5.10 -38.96 -19.43
C LYS A 879 -6.16 -38.23 -20.29
N PRO A 880 -5.95 -38.08 -21.61
CA PRO A 880 -6.81 -37.25 -22.46
C PRO A 880 -8.30 -37.63 -22.43
N LYS A 881 -8.61 -38.92 -22.26
CA LYS A 881 -10.00 -39.41 -22.14
C LYS A 881 -10.76 -38.81 -20.95
N MET A 882 -10.07 -38.53 -19.84
CA MET A 882 -10.69 -37.95 -18.64
C MET A 882 -10.93 -36.45 -18.80
N ILE A 883 -9.99 -35.75 -19.44
CA ILE A 883 -10.13 -34.36 -19.83
C ILE A 883 -11.31 -34.20 -20.80
N GLN A 884 -11.34 -34.99 -21.89
CA GLN A 884 -12.45 -34.99 -22.85
C GLN A 884 -13.80 -35.27 -22.18
N SER A 885 -13.86 -36.20 -21.23
CA SER A 885 -15.10 -36.48 -20.48
C SER A 885 -15.62 -35.25 -19.72
N VAL A 886 -14.73 -34.44 -19.15
CA VAL A 886 -15.08 -33.17 -18.46
C VAL A 886 -15.39 -32.05 -19.46
N ASP A 887 -14.70 -31.99 -20.61
CA ASP A 887 -15.03 -31.04 -21.67
C ASP A 887 -16.40 -31.34 -22.30
N ASP A 888 -16.75 -32.61 -22.52
CA ASP A 888 -18.08 -33.04 -22.94
C ASP A 888 -19.15 -32.69 -21.89
N MET A 889 -18.80 -32.78 -20.60
CA MET A 889 -19.69 -32.41 -19.49
C MET A 889 -20.04 -30.93 -19.52
N LEU A 890 -19.01 -30.09 -19.71
CA LEU A 890 -19.14 -28.63 -19.75
C LEU A 890 -19.81 -28.14 -21.05
N GLY A 891 -19.45 -28.74 -22.19
CA GLY A 891 -19.90 -28.32 -23.51
C GLY A 891 -21.27 -28.85 -23.92
N TYR A 892 -21.68 -30.02 -23.42
CA TYR A 892 -22.92 -30.69 -23.84
C TYR A 892 -23.82 -31.13 -22.69
N ASP A 893 -23.30 -31.85 -21.68
CA ASP A 893 -24.18 -32.46 -20.67
C ASP A 893 -24.86 -31.43 -19.77
N ILE A 894 -24.12 -30.44 -19.25
CA ILE A 894 -24.68 -29.36 -18.42
C ILE A 894 -25.66 -28.50 -19.24
N PRO A 895 -25.33 -28.00 -20.45
CA PRO A 895 -26.30 -27.30 -21.30
C PRO A 895 -27.56 -28.12 -21.62
N ASN A 896 -27.46 -29.44 -21.80
CA ASN A 896 -28.62 -30.29 -22.04
C ASN A 896 -29.43 -30.54 -20.76
N LEU A 897 -28.79 -30.64 -19.59
CA LEU A 897 -29.47 -30.71 -18.29
C LEU A 897 -30.33 -29.47 -18.06
N LEU A 898 -29.76 -28.27 -18.27
CA LEU A 898 -30.44 -26.98 -18.09
C LEU A 898 -31.53 -26.70 -19.15
N LYS A 899 -31.50 -27.36 -20.30
CA LYS A 899 -32.60 -27.33 -21.29
C LYS A 899 -33.77 -28.23 -20.89
N ASN A 900 -33.48 -29.37 -20.27
CA ASN A 900 -34.47 -30.40 -19.94
C ASN A 900 -35.14 -30.17 -18.58
N PHE A 901 -34.43 -29.55 -17.63
CA PHE A 901 -34.92 -29.24 -16.30
C PHE A 901 -34.79 -27.74 -16.04
N ARG A 902 -35.89 -27.09 -15.67
CA ARG A 902 -35.88 -25.70 -15.17
C ARG A 902 -35.48 -25.66 -13.71
N ASN A 903 -35.16 -24.47 -13.20
CA ASN A 903 -34.95 -24.27 -11.78
C ASN A 903 -36.26 -24.63 -11.05
N PRO A 904 -36.28 -25.51 -10.03
CA PRO A 904 -37.52 -25.92 -9.37
C PRO A 904 -38.18 -24.79 -8.55
N TYR A 905 -37.51 -23.64 -8.45
CA TYR A 905 -37.98 -22.41 -7.80
C TYR A 905 -38.25 -21.28 -8.81
N ASP A 906 -38.38 -21.59 -10.11
CA ASP A 906 -38.61 -20.60 -11.18
C ASP A 906 -39.99 -19.92 -11.14
#